data_AF-A0A8J6R8V7-F1
#
_entry.id   AF-A0A8J6R8V7-F1
#
_cell.length_a   1.000
_cell.length_b   1.000
_cell.length_c   1.000
_cell.angle_alpha   90.00
_cell.angle_beta   90.00
_cell.angle_gamma   90.00
#
_symmetry.space_group_name_H-M   'P 1'
#
loop_
_entity.id
_entity.type
_entity.pdbx_description
1 polymer ?
#
loop_
_entity_poly.entity_id
_entity_poly.type
_entity_poly.pdbx_seq_one_letter_code
_entity_poly.pdbx_strand_id
1 'polypeptide(L)'
;MPGIPGQIVLKNKAFSGILKVAYSSFSGPNIQNGQAFDIEPMWRSLQPTETIVTFESLAQAADTFRLLYEVTREEQWNRAYQATLSTFQSVARLRNTVYFFRRETTGQVLSHWGTRIRTSNPNPVLALRLPNGLVRLDIPLNQGTETELKQQRIAVELAAESRIQAEIGLSTAGSVAIVLTTTDDNRWEAGFVCEGNNSVVEQSFGTPDFLQWTNETTWHAGLPFYTFRGATGLASSSVRNVAIAAGNSVVATFELAGNFDFAGAGLKGSFKEVPSPLTYALSNNPVQLRLQDQAGWYWEKLLPVTGGQFVTLVLAWSEFQLAAEQTNVGPTPGIPSIDGPIQAVEFVAGRDTSLLAIHYLGASPQRLLPPVTIKGCSIVSRESAFHSLLVGDVQLLPSEQPKYTPGVTPHAVSIQGEQVQDWRSLPIVGNQQLAIWSLVGQSEAAEQVYQFLSDAQNTYALKTGIDGPFAPAYIWPNRSNFQEEGNEFTWTDTNFDLTWGGWQAKAAVSTAYGWYLEPDASGLAQDITLRFLKFLDDSWGSGAIAWVRFSEQERPVAGGDVAIVALYAQAAVYANLAGGDRTLTYRVLSKSLNYLLENAEFPLANPPGAITGYEVAETIEALALVLKHKSQLSYPTPADLGDKDSDFAAKLVKVSQFATPLNLPQQAAYGLRFTVPVQEL
;
A
#
# COMPACT_ATOMS: atom_id res chain seq x y z
N MET A 1 -9.88 3.30 -32.79
CA MET A 1 -9.42 2.48 -33.93
C MET A 1 -9.84 1.04 -33.68
N PRO A 2 -10.40 0.29 -34.65
CA PRO A 2 -10.59 -1.15 -34.49
C PRO A 2 -9.21 -1.80 -34.56
N GLY A 3 -8.75 -2.36 -33.44
CA GLY A 3 -7.45 -3.02 -33.36
C GLY A 3 -7.38 -4.25 -34.26
N ILE A 4 -6.24 -4.44 -34.91
CA ILE A 4 -5.88 -5.66 -35.64
C ILE A 4 -6.03 -6.85 -34.67
N PRO A 5 -6.77 -7.92 -35.01
CA PRO A 5 -6.93 -9.06 -34.13
C PRO A 5 -5.56 -9.71 -33.86
N GLY A 6 -5.17 -9.79 -32.59
CA GLY A 6 -3.95 -10.46 -32.16
C GLY A 6 -4.06 -11.98 -32.37
N GLN A 7 -2.96 -12.61 -32.79
CA GLN A 7 -2.87 -14.06 -32.96
C GLN A 7 -2.12 -14.68 -31.78
N ILE A 8 -2.71 -15.70 -31.15
CA ILE A 8 -2.03 -16.51 -30.13
C ILE A 8 -1.29 -17.65 -30.84
N VAL A 9 0.02 -17.75 -30.62
CA VAL A 9 0.88 -18.80 -31.23
C VAL A 9 1.54 -19.62 -30.11
N LEU A 10 1.38 -20.95 -30.14
CA LEU A 10 2.15 -21.82 -29.25
C LEU A 10 3.60 -21.86 -29.67
N LYS A 11 4.50 -21.58 -28.72
CA LYS A 11 5.94 -21.82 -28.89
C LYS A 11 6.27 -23.32 -28.97
N ASN A 12 5.56 -24.16 -28.20
CA ASN A 12 5.73 -25.60 -28.26
C ASN A 12 4.74 -26.23 -29.25
N LYS A 13 5.22 -26.57 -30.44
CA LYS A 13 4.43 -27.20 -31.51
C LYS A 13 4.15 -28.69 -31.29
N ALA A 14 4.77 -29.32 -30.29
CA ALA A 14 4.61 -30.75 -30.00
C ALA A 14 3.40 -31.05 -29.08
N PHE A 15 2.68 -30.03 -28.61
CA PHE A 15 1.49 -30.20 -27.76
C PHE A 15 0.30 -30.73 -28.59
N SER A 16 -0.26 -31.87 -28.19
CA SER A 16 -1.38 -32.55 -28.87
C SER A 16 -2.70 -32.54 -28.10
N GLY A 17 -2.78 -31.84 -26.98
CA GLY A 17 -3.98 -31.76 -26.13
C GLY A 17 -4.96 -30.65 -26.53
N ILE A 18 -6.00 -30.48 -25.71
CA ILE A 18 -6.94 -29.35 -25.80
C ILE A 18 -6.39 -28.19 -24.98
N LEU A 19 -6.28 -27.00 -25.58
CA LEU A 19 -5.95 -25.76 -24.88
C LEU A 19 -7.22 -25.01 -24.52
N LYS A 20 -7.33 -24.63 -23.26
CA LYS A 20 -8.30 -23.63 -22.83
C LYS A 20 -7.59 -22.28 -22.78
N VAL A 21 -8.03 -21.35 -23.61
CA VAL A 21 -7.52 -19.98 -23.64
C VAL A 21 -8.49 -19.12 -22.83
N ALA A 22 -7.99 -18.51 -21.77
CA ALA A 22 -8.67 -17.40 -21.11
C ALA A 22 -8.09 -16.10 -21.69
N TYR A 23 -8.96 -15.25 -22.24
CA TYR A 23 -8.60 -13.90 -22.66
C TYR A 23 -9.52 -12.91 -21.96
N SER A 24 -9.02 -11.70 -21.72
CA SER A 24 -9.81 -10.57 -21.25
C SER A 24 -9.61 -9.45 -22.25
N SER A 25 -10.70 -8.91 -22.78
CA SER A 25 -10.67 -7.62 -23.45
C SER A 25 -10.51 -6.54 -22.40
N PHE A 26 -9.60 -5.59 -22.61
CA PHE A 26 -9.45 -4.40 -21.75
C PHE A 26 -10.68 -3.46 -21.77
N SER A 27 -11.80 -3.89 -22.37
CA SER A 27 -13.10 -3.24 -22.26
C SER A 27 -13.85 -3.83 -21.08
N GLY A 28 -13.97 -3.07 -20.00
CA GLY A 28 -14.89 -3.39 -18.89
C GLY A 28 -16.35 -3.45 -19.35
N PRO A 29 -17.28 -3.85 -18.46
CA PRO A 29 -18.71 -3.80 -18.75
C PRO A 29 -19.15 -2.37 -19.12
N ASN A 30 -20.14 -2.25 -20.00
CA ASN A 30 -20.74 -0.96 -20.33
C ASN A 30 -21.42 -0.38 -19.08
N ILE A 31 -20.90 0.75 -18.58
CA ILE A 31 -21.49 1.51 -17.49
C ILE A 31 -22.69 2.28 -18.05
N GLN A 32 -23.88 2.01 -17.54
CA GLN A 32 -25.09 2.72 -17.96
C GLN A 32 -25.11 4.13 -17.36
N ASN A 33 -25.81 5.05 -18.01
CA ASN A 33 -26.02 6.39 -17.48
C ASN A 33 -26.67 6.31 -16.09
N GLY A 34 -26.13 7.05 -15.11
CA GLY A 34 -26.59 7.06 -13.72
C GLY A 34 -26.10 5.91 -12.84
N GLN A 35 -25.30 4.97 -13.35
CA GLN A 35 -24.66 3.95 -12.51
C GLN A 35 -23.41 4.51 -11.83
N ALA A 36 -23.19 4.14 -10.57
CA ALA A 36 -21.95 4.43 -9.88
C ALA A 36 -20.77 3.67 -10.52
N PHE A 37 -19.66 4.36 -10.70
CA PHE A 37 -18.47 3.81 -11.34
C PHE A 37 -17.18 4.22 -10.62
N ASP A 38 -16.14 3.45 -10.87
CA ASP A 38 -14.76 3.73 -10.52
C ASP A 38 -13.97 3.97 -11.80
N ILE A 39 -13.02 4.89 -11.77
CA ILE A 39 -12.13 5.23 -12.89
C ILE A 39 -10.71 4.69 -12.70
N GLU A 40 -10.33 4.28 -11.49
CA GLU A 40 -8.97 3.84 -11.17
C GLU A 40 -8.89 2.32 -10.92
N PRO A 41 -7.94 1.59 -11.54
CA PRO A 41 -7.06 1.99 -12.65
C PRO A 41 -7.77 1.95 -14.01
N MET A 42 -9.05 1.57 -14.04
CA MET A 42 -9.87 1.53 -15.25
C MET A 42 -11.35 1.73 -14.92
N TRP A 43 -12.08 2.25 -15.90
CA TRP A 43 -13.51 2.46 -15.84
C TRP A 43 -14.27 1.15 -15.60
N ARG A 44 -15.00 1.06 -14.48
CA ARG A 44 -15.85 -0.08 -14.14
C ARG A 44 -17.02 0.35 -13.27
N SER A 45 -18.12 -0.39 -13.30
CA SER A 45 -19.20 -0.22 -12.32
C SER A 45 -18.70 -0.57 -10.92
N LEU A 46 -19.20 0.14 -9.90
CA LEU A 46 -18.99 -0.26 -8.51
C LEU A 46 -19.74 -1.58 -8.23
N GLN A 47 -19.16 -2.41 -7.38
CA GLN A 47 -19.85 -3.60 -6.86
C GLN A 47 -21.01 -3.20 -5.92
N PRO A 48 -22.03 -4.05 -5.71
CA PRO A 48 -23.21 -3.68 -4.92
C PRO A 48 -22.96 -3.21 -3.48
N THR A 49 -21.79 -3.53 -2.91
CA THR A 49 -21.37 -3.11 -1.56
C THR A 49 -20.16 -2.18 -1.57
N GLU A 50 -19.75 -1.73 -2.74
CA GLU A 50 -18.61 -0.86 -2.93
C GLU A 50 -19.05 0.60 -3.00
N THR A 51 -18.31 1.45 -2.31
CA THR A 51 -18.48 2.90 -2.31
C THR A 51 -17.12 3.53 -2.44
N ILE A 52 -17.03 4.57 -3.26
CA ILE A 52 -15.84 5.40 -3.38
C ILE A 52 -16.27 6.81 -3.04
N VAL A 53 -15.54 7.45 -2.15
CA VAL A 53 -15.85 8.81 -1.72
C VAL A 53 -14.56 9.60 -1.58
N THR A 54 -14.59 10.86 -2.01
CA THR A 54 -13.51 11.79 -1.72
C THR A 54 -13.66 12.31 -0.28
N PHE A 55 -12.55 12.54 0.41
CA PHE A 55 -12.61 13.05 1.79
C PHE A 55 -13.28 14.42 1.87
N GLU A 56 -13.09 15.26 0.85
CA GLU A 56 -13.77 16.55 0.72
C GLU A 56 -15.29 16.39 0.71
N SER A 57 -15.83 15.41 -0.03
CA SER A 57 -17.28 15.19 -0.10
C SER A 57 -17.88 14.76 1.24
N LEU A 58 -17.13 14.09 2.12
CA LEU A 58 -17.61 13.77 3.47
C LEU A 58 -17.78 15.04 4.31
N ALA A 59 -16.83 15.97 4.25
CA ALA A 59 -16.95 17.25 4.94
C ALA A 59 -18.12 18.08 4.42
N GLN A 60 -18.24 18.18 3.09
CA GLN A 60 -19.36 18.89 2.45
C GLN A 60 -20.72 18.27 2.80
N ALA A 61 -20.81 16.93 2.82
CA ALA A 61 -22.02 16.23 3.22
C ALA A 61 -22.38 16.48 4.69
N ALA A 62 -21.38 16.47 5.59
CA ALA A 62 -21.59 16.76 6.99
C ALA A 62 -22.16 18.18 7.19
N ASP A 63 -21.55 19.19 6.57
CA ASP A 63 -22.07 20.57 6.64
C ASP A 63 -23.47 20.70 6.04
N THR A 64 -23.74 20.04 4.92
CA THR A 64 -25.07 20.06 4.29
C THR A 64 -26.14 19.46 5.20
N PHE A 65 -25.87 18.31 5.81
CA PHE A 65 -26.82 17.67 6.73
C PHE A 65 -27.03 18.50 7.99
N ARG A 66 -25.99 19.15 8.50
CA ARG A 66 -26.12 20.09 9.62
C ARG A 66 -27.03 21.26 9.27
N LEU A 67 -26.82 21.91 8.12
CA LEU A 67 -27.66 23.02 7.65
C LEU A 67 -29.11 22.60 7.41
N LEU A 68 -29.33 21.44 6.79
CA LEU A 68 -30.68 20.89 6.59
C LEU A 68 -31.38 20.65 7.93
N TYR A 69 -30.68 20.15 8.94
CA TYR A 69 -31.24 20.00 10.27
C TYR A 69 -31.58 21.34 10.91
N GLU A 70 -30.72 22.36 10.78
CA GLU A 70 -30.95 23.69 11.32
C GLU A 70 -32.21 24.35 10.75
N VAL A 71 -32.46 24.16 9.45
CA VAL A 71 -33.62 24.71 8.73
C VAL A 71 -34.88 23.89 8.97
N THR A 72 -34.82 22.56 8.75
CA THR A 72 -36.01 21.71 8.72
C THR A 72 -36.39 21.14 10.09
N ARG A 73 -35.42 21.05 11.02
CA ARG A 73 -35.52 20.36 12.31
C ARG A 73 -35.88 18.87 12.19
N GLU A 74 -35.73 18.25 11.02
CA GLU A 74 -36.00 16.82 10.84
C GLU A 74 -34.82 15.97 11.30
N GLU A 75 -35.06 15.07 12.26
CA GLU A 75 -34.02 14.27 12.92
C GLU A 75 -33.23 13.35 11.98
N GLN A 76 -33.74 13.06 10.79
CA GLN A 76 -33.02 12.29 9.77
C GLN A 76 -31.72 12.99 9.33
N TRP A 77 -31.72 14.31 9.24
CA TRP A 77 -30.55 15.09 8.84
C TRP A 77 -29.51 15.12 9.97
N ASN A 78 -29.94 15.21 11.23
CA ASN A 78 -29.03 15.09 12.37
C ASN A 78 -28.38 13.70 12.42
N ARG A 79 -29.14 12.62 12.19
CA ARG A 79 -28.57 11.26 12.10
C ARG A 79 -27.58 11.11 10.95
N ALA A 80 -27.89 11.67 9.78
CA ALA A 80 -26.99 11.66 8.63
C ALA A 80 -25.70 12.43 8.92
N TYR A 81 -25.79 13.61 9.55
CA TYR A 81 -24.63 14.38 10.01
C TYR A 81 -23.72 13.56 10.93
N GLN A 82 -24.27 12.97 11.99
CA GLN A 82 -23.49 12.16 12.95
C GLN A 82 -22.87 10.92 12.29
N ALA A 83 -23.60 10.25 11.39
CA ALA A 83 -23.09 9.10 10.65
C ALA A 83 -21.92 9.49 9.72
N THR A 84 -22.00 10.64 9.05
CA THR A 84 -20.92 11.16 8.20
C THR A 84 -19.67 11.47 9.02
N LEU A 85 -19.81 12.13 10.18
CA LEU A 85 -18.69 12.40 11.08
C LEU A 85 -18.00 11.12 11.57
N SER A 86 -18.78 10.12 12.00
CA SER A 86 -18.26 8.82 12.42
C SER A 86 -17.58 8.08 11.27
N THR A 87 -18.12 8.19 10.06
CA THR A 87 -17.53 7.60 8.85
C THR A 87 -16.17 8.23 8.60
N PHE A 88 -16.10 9.57 8.56
CA PHE A 88 -14.86 10.32 8.37
C PHE A 88 -13.77 9.90 9.37
N GLN A 89 -14.07 9.89 10.67
CA GLN A 89 -13.11 9.47 11.70
C GLN A 89 -12.62 8.03 11.52
N SER A 90 -13.47 7.15 11.00
CA SER A 90 -13.12 5.74 10.78
C SER A 90 -12.23 5.58 9.56
N VAL A 91 -12.52 6.30 8.47
CA VAL A 91 -11.78 6.17 7.21
C VAL A 91 -10.51 7.01 7.15
N ALA A 92 -10.42 8.10 7.93
CA ALA A 92 -9.23 8.97 8.00
C ALA A 92 -8.05 8.34 8.76
N ARG A 93 -8.28 7.25 9.50
CA ARG A 93 -7.23 6.47 10.18
C ARG A 93 -6.40 5.67 9.17
N LEU A 94 -5.53 6.36 8.47
CA LEU A 94 -4.52 5.77 7.61
C LEU A 94 -3.67 4.79 8.42
N ARG A 95 -3.62 3.55 7.95
CA ARG A 95 -2.70 2.55 8.47
C ARG A 95 -1.75 2.19 7.35
N ASN A 96 -0.52 2.69 7.41
CA ASN A 96 0.54 2.26 6.49
C ASN A 96 1.24 0.99 7.00
N THR A 97 0.46 0.12 7.62
CA THR A 97 0.87 -1.25 7.85
C THR A 97 0.73 -1.96 6.52
N VAL A 98 1.86 -2.25 5.88
CA VAL A 98 1.86 -3.00 4.62
C VAL A 98 1.50 -4.45 4.95
N TYR A 99 0.24 -4.81 4.75
CA TYR A 99 -0.21 -6.21 4.79
C TYR A 99 -0.03 -6.84 3.41
N PHE A 100 0.70 -7.95 3.35
CA PHE A 100 0.68 -8.88 2.22
C PHE A 100 -0.58 -9.76 2.28
N PHE A 101 -0.96 -10.18 3.49
CA PHE A 101 -2.21 -10.87 3.80
C PHE A 101 -2.74 -10.32 5.12
N ARG A 102 -4.07 -10.25 5.27
CA ARG A 102 -4.71 -9.72 6.47
C ARG A 102 -5.81 -10.67 6.95
N ARG A 103 -5.93 -10.82 8.26
CA ARG A 103 -7.09 -11.42 8.92
C ARG A 103 -8.31 -10.56 8.65
N GLU A 104 -9.31 -11.17 8.04
CA GLU A 104 -10.57 -10.50 7.74
C GLU A 104 -11.69 -11.51 7.88
N THR A 105 -12.78 -11.12 8.53
CA THR A 105 -13.94 -11.98 8.78
C THR A 105 -14.97 -11.97 7.65
N THR A 106 -14.77 -11.11 6.65
CA THR A 106 -15.64 -10.93 5.48
C THR A 106 -14.85 -10.97 4.18
N GLY A 107 -15.53 -11.12 3.03
CA GLY A 107 -14.90 -11.19 1.70
C GLY A 107 -14.45 -12.60 1.27
N GLN A 108 -14.03 -12.74 0.02
CA GLN A 108 -13.46 -14.00 -0.49
C GLN A 108 -11.94 -14.05 -0.23
N VAL A 109 -11.34 -15.23 -0.25
CA VAL A 109 -9.87 -15.35 -0.04
C VAL A 109 -9.08 -14.63 -1.13
N LEU A 110 -9.59 -14.64 -2.37
CA LEU A 110 -8.94 -14.07 -3.55
C LEU A 110 -9.58 -12.74 -4.00
N SER A 111 -10.35 -12.06 -3.13
CA SER A 111 -10.95 -10.77 -3.50
C SER A 111 -9.94 -9.63 -3.57
N HIS A 112 -8.80 -9.77 -2.91
CA HIS A 112 -7.73 -8.77 -2.91
C HIS A 112 -6.96 -8.75 -4.23
N TRP A 113 -6.64 -7.55 -4.69
CA TRP A 113 -5.90 -7.36 -5.93
C TRP A 113 -4.50 -7.96 -5.84
N GLY A 114 -4.15 -8.72 -6.87
CA GLY A 114 -2.86 -9.40 -6.96
C GLY A 114 -2.80 -10.74 -6.23
N THR A 115 -3.87 -11.13 -5.53
CA THR A 115 -3.91 -12.38 -4.76
C THR A 115 -4.32 -13.54 -5.64
N ARG A 116 -3.54 -14.63 -5.62
CA ARG A 116 -3.84 -15.86 -6.34
C ARG A 116 -3.25 -17.07 -5.67
N ILE A 117 -3.82 -18.24 -5.94
CA ILE A 117 -3.20 -19.53 -5.60
C ILE A 117 -2.51 -20.07 -6.85
N ARG A 118 -1.23 -20.41 -6.70
CA ARG A 118 -0.47 -21.13 -7.72
C ARG A 118 -0.17 -22.51 -7.17
N THR A 119 -0.56 -23.54 -7.90
CA THR A 119 -0.18 -24.92 -7.60
C THR A 119 0.17 -25.64 -8.89
N SER A 120 1.08 -26.60 -8.81
CA SER A 120 1.32 -27.56 -9.91
C SER A 120 0.58 -28.89 -9.67
N ASN A 121 -0.17 -28.99 -8.58
CA ASN A 121 -1.04 -30.12 -8.32
C ASN A 121 -2.25 -30.08 -9.27
N PRO A 122 -2.57 -31.18 -9.99
CA PRO A 122 -3.77 -31.24 -10.83
C PRO A 122 -5.07 -31.19 -10.01
N ASN A 123 -5.03 -31.50 -8.73
CA ASN A 123 -6.20 -31.45 -7.85
C ASN A 123 -6.43 -30.02 -7.34
N PRO A 124 -7.70 -29.56 -7.29
CA PRO A 124 -8.01 -28.19 -6.88
C PRO A 124 -7.69 -27.98 -5.38
N VAL A 125 -7.08 -26.83 -5.09
CA VAL A 125 -6.91 -26.32 -3.72
C VAL A 125 -8.17 -25.58 -3.33
N LEU A 126 -8.79 -25.95 -2.21
CA LEU A 126 -9.95 -25.24 -1.67
C LEU A 126 -9.46 -24.11 -0.77
N ALA A 127 -9.93 -22.89 -1.04
CA ALA A 127 -9.60 -21.70 -0.26
C ALA A 127 -10.84 -21.16 0.45
N LEU A 128 -10.77 -21.05 1.78
CA LEU A 128 -11.86 -20.61 2.62
C LEU A 128 -11.38 -19.51 3.57
N ARG A 129 -12.26 -18.56 3.87
CA ARG A 129 -12.05 -17.60 4.94
C ARG A 129 -12.81 -18.08 6.17
N LEU A 130 -12.11 -18.23 7.29
CA LEU A 130 -12.68 -18.72 8.54
C LEU A 130 -13.33 -17.56 9.33
N PRO A 131 -14.29 -17.83 10.23
CA PRO A 131 -14.96 -16.78 11.03
C PRO A 131 -14.02 -15.95 11.92
N ASN A 132 -12.86 -16.49 12.27
CA ASN A 132 -11.82 -15.80 13.05
C ASN A 132 -10.87 -14.95 12.18
N GLY A 133 -11.13 -14.89 10.88
CA GLY A 133 -10.43 -14.04 9.92
C GLY A 133 -9.31 -14.71 9.14
N LEU A 134 -8.91 -15.94 9.53
CA LEU A 134 -7.84 -16.68 8.85
C LEU A 134 -8.24 -17.13 7.45
N VAL A 135 -7.28 -17.14 6.55
CA VAL A 135 -7.37 -17.88 5.29
C VAL A 135 -6.95 -19.34 5.54
N ARG A 136 -7.80 -20.28 5.15
CA ARG A 136 -7.51 -21.71 5.15
C ARG A 136 -7.42 -22.21 3.70
N LEU A 137 -6.32 -22.87 3.38
CA LEU A 137 -6.13 -23.61 2.14
C LEU A 137 -6.11 -25.10 2.45
N ASP A 138 -7.10 -25.85 1.96
CA ASP A 138 -7.05 -27.32 1.99
C ASP A 138 -6.30 -27.80 0.75
N ILE A 139 -5.08 -28.28 0.99
CA ILE A 139 -4.15 -28.72 -0.04
C ILE A 139 -4.30 -30.23 -0.17
N PRO A 140 -4.76 -30.73 -1.34
CA PRO A 140 -4.94 -32.16 -1.57
C PRO A 140 -3.60 -32.89 -1.54
N LEU A 141 -3.64 -34.23 -1.44
CA LEU A 141 -2.45 -35.07 -1.53
C LEU A 141 -1.59 -34.61 -2.72
N ASN A 142 -0.33 -34.36 -2.43
CA ASN A 142 0.57 -33.62 -3.29
C ASN A 142 1.82 -34.47 -3.54
N GLN A 143 2.06 -34.93 -4.76
CA GLN A 143 3.22 -35.76 -5.09
C GLN A 143 4.51 -34.92 -5.21
N GLY A 144 4.80 -34.07 -4.22
CA GLY A 144 6.00 -33.23 -4.17
C GLY A 144 5.91 -31.93 -4.99
N THR A 145 4.71 -31.42 -5.27
CA THR A 145 4.53 -30.13 -5.96
C THR A 145 4.42 -28.96 -4.97
N GLU A 146 4.74 -27.75 -5.41
CA GLU A 146 4.62 -26.54 -4.58
C GLU A 146 3.18 -25.98 -4.66
N THR A 147 2.59 -25.63 -3.51
CA THR A 147 1.38 -24.79 -3.46
C THR A 147 1.72 -23.45 -2.81
N GLU A 148 1.37 -22.37 -3.49
CA GLU A 148 1.75 -20.99 -3.19
C GLU A 148 0.48 -20.12 -3.09
N LEU A 149 0.21 -19.55 -1.92
CA LEU A 149 -0.68 -18.40 -1.79
C LEU A 149 0.13 -17.14 -2.03
N LYS A 150 -0.17 -16.43 -3.11
CA LYS A 150 0.69 -15.36 -3.62
C LYS A 150 -0.05 -14.03 -3.65
N GLN A 151 0.62 -12.99 -3.19
CA GLN A 151 0.28 -11.59 -3.44
C GLN A 151 1.32 -10.98 -4.40
N GLN A 152 0.86 -10.39 -5.51
CA GLN A 152 1.69 -9.71 -6.51
C GLN A 152 1.26 -8.27 -6.72
N ARG A 153 2.07 -7.50 -7.44
CA ARG A 153 1.83 -6.06 -7.66
C ARG A 153 1.79 -5.28 -6.34
N ILE A 154 2.72 -5.66 -5.48
CA ILE A 154 3.16 -4.82 -4.36
C ILE A 154 4.44 -4.12 -4.82
N ALA A 155 4.83 -3.06 -4.13
CA ALA A 155 6.10 -2.40 -4.31
C ALA A 155 6.44 -1.80 -2.96
N VAL A 156 7.36 -2.45 -2.26
CA VAL A 156 7.67 -2.14 -0.87
C VAL A 156 9.18 -2.27 -0.70
N GLU A 157 9.82 -1.23 -0.19
CA GLU A 157 11.24 -1.28 0.14
C GLU A 157 11.45 -1.99 1.48
N LEU A 158 12.43 -2.90 1.50
CA LEU A 158 12.95 -3.49 2.72
C LEU A 158 14.26 -2.81 3.08
N ALA A 159 14.30 -2.16 4.24
CA ALA A 159 15.49 -1.64 4.89
C ALA A 159 16.20 -2.74 5.71
N ALA A 160 17.35 -2.42 6.29
CA ALA A 160 18.15 -3.37 7.07
C ALA A 160 17.42 -3.89 8.32
N GLU A 161 16.68 -3.00 8.97
CA GLU A 161 15.89 -3.23 10.17
C GLU A 161 14.49 -3.80 9.88
N SER A 162 14.10 -3.87 8.60
CA SER A 162 12.79 -4.38 8.21
C SER A 162 12.59 -5.84 8.63
N ARG A 163 11.37 -6.15 9.07
CA ARG A 163 10.95 -7.51 9.44
C ARG A 163 9.63 -7.86 8.79
N ILE A 164 9.50 -9.08 8.30
CA ILE A 164 8.20 -9.65 7.93
C ILE A 164 7.65 -10.38 9.13
N GLN A 165 6.51 -9.95 9.66
CA GLN A 165 5.75 -10.70 10.64
C GLN A 165 4.66 -11.50 9.94
N ALA A 166 4.50 -12.77 10.28
CA ALA A 166 3.53 -13.64 9.65
C ALA A 166 2.88 -14.58 10.67
N GLU A 167 1.56 -14.67 10.59
CA GLU A 167 0.77 -15.64 11.32
C GLU A 167 0.45 -16.83 10.42
N ILE A 168 1.05 -17.98 10.71
CA ILE A 168 0.91 -19.16 9.85
C ILE A 168 0.72 -20.41 10.71
N GLY A 169 -0.10 -21.34 10.24
CA GLY A 169 -0.34 -22.63 10.88
C GLY A 169 -0.50 -23.76 9.87
N LEU A 170 -0.30 -24.99 10.32
CA LEU A 170 -0.43 -26.19 9.49
C LEU A 170 -1.22 -27.26 10.25
N SER A 171 -2.03 -28.05 9.55
CA SER A 171 -2.76 -29.16 10.19
C SER A 171 -1.84 -30.32 10.57
N THR A 172 -0.75 -30.52 9.83
CA THR A 172 0.28 -31.53 10.06
C THR A 172 1.56 -30.87 10.55
N ALA A 173 2.44 -31.61 11.24
CA ALA A 173 3.80 -31.13 11.46
C ALA A 173 4.51 -31.04 10.10
N GLY A 174 5.24 -29.96 9.84
CA GLY A 174 5.82 -29.72 8.52
C GLY A 174 6.50 -28.37 8.38
N SER A 175 7.05 -28.08 7.21
CA SER A 175 7.69 -26.80 6.91
C SER A 175 6.89 -25.97 5.92
N VAL A 176 6.87 -24.66 6.17
CA VAL A 176 6.25 -23.65 5.31
C VAL A 176 7.27 -22.55 5.09
N ALA A 177 7.16 -21.83 3.99
CA ALA A 177 8.09 -20.77 3.66
C ALA A 177 7.40 -19.47 3.27
N ILE A 178 7.99 -18.35 3.65
CA ILE A 178 7.68 -17.03 3.08
C ILE A 178 8.65 -16.78 1.93
N VAL A 179 8.11 -16.47 0.76
CA VAL A 179 8.89 -16.16 -0.42
C VAL A 179 8.66 -14.72 -0.85
N LEU A 180 9.72 -13.94 -0.87
CA LEU A 180 9.74 -12.58 -1.40
C LEU A 180 10.25 -12.60 -2.84
N THR A 181 9.60 -11.85 -3.72
CA THR A 181 10.02 -11.66 -5.12
C THR A 181 10.51 -10.23 -5.30
N THR A 182 11.78 -10.03 -5.69
CA THR A 182 12.33 -8.68 -5.94
C THR A 182 12.00 -8.18 -7.35
N THR A 183 12.27 -6.90 -7.63
CA THR A 183 12.10 -6.28 -8.95
C THR A 183 12.79 -7.06 -10.07
N ASP A 184 13.95 -7.65 -9.79
CA ASP A 184 14.75 -8.46 -10.73
C ASP A 184 14.25 -9.91 -10.89
N ASP A 185 13.05 -10.22 -10.41
CA ASP A 185 12.43 -11.56 -10.44
C ASP A 185 13.17 -12.64 -9.62
N ASN A 186 14.11 -12.26 -8.76
CA ASN A 186 14.71 -13.18 -7.80
C ASN A 186 13.72 -13.56 -6.71
N ARG A 187 13.72 -14.85 -6.33
CA ARG A 187 12.91 -15.40 -5.23
C ARG A 187 13.81 -15.67 -4.02
N TRP A 188 13.44 -15.08 -2.89
CA TRP A 188 14.15 -15.22 -1.62
C TRP A 188 13.24 -15.86 -0.60
N GLU A 189 13.72 -16.90 0.08
CA GLU A 189 12.90 -17.78 0.90
C GLU A 189 13.35 -17.77 2.35
N ALA A 190 12.41 -17.54 3.27
CA ALA A 190 12.57 -17.77 4.70
C ALA A 190 11.65 -18.92 5.13
N GLY A 191 12.24 -20.06 5.49
CA GLY A 191 11.51 -21.24 5.94
C GLY A 191 11.21 -21.19 7.44
N PHE A 192 10.13 -21.83 7.87
CA PHE A 192 9.85 -22.11 9.26
C PHE A 192 9.08 -23.44 9.45
N VAL A 193 9.24 -24.06 10.61
CA VAL A 193 8.56 -25.32 10.95
C VAL A 193 7.31 -25.08 11.79
N CYS A 194 6.21 -25.74 11.40
CA CYS A 194 4.96 -25.84 12.14
C CYS A 194 4.91 -27.17 12.91
N GLU A 195 4.47 -27.16 14.16
CA GLU A 195 4.28 -28.38 14.98
C GLU A 195 3.06 -29.21 14.55
N GLY A 196 2.17 -28.64 13.72
CA GLY A 196 0.89 -29.23 13.34
C GLY A 196 -0.24 -28.85 14.29
N ASN A 197 -1.37 -29.55 14.17
CA ASN A 197 -2.57 -29.36 15.01
C ASN A 197 -3.40 -28.09 14.73
N ASN A 198 -3.22 -27.45 13.58
CA ASN A 198 -3.93 -26.22 13.21
C ASN A 198 -3.67 -25.04 14.16
N SER A 199 -2.60 -25.10 14.96
CA SER A 199 -2.18 -23.96 15.76
C SER A 199 -1.51 -22.92 14.87
N VAL A 200 -2.01 -21.69 14.89
CA VAL A 200 -1.39 -20.56 14.19
C VAL A 200 -0.36 -19.94 15.11
N VAL A 201 0.87 -19.85 14.62
CA VAL A 201 1.98 -19.21 15.32
C VAL A 201 2.35 -17.91 14.61
N GLU A 202 2.66 -16.89 15.40
CA GLU A 202 3.24 -15.66 14.89
C GLU A 202 4.76 -15.83 14.79
N GLN A 203 5.34 -15.51 13.64
CA GLN A 203 6.77 -15.56 13.38
C GLN A 203 7.26 -14.25 12.79
N SER A 204 8.50 -13.88 13.09
CA SER A 204 9.10 -12.64 12.62
C SER A 204 10.45 -12.87 11.96
N PHE A 205 10.55 -12.53 10.68
CA PHE A 205 11.69 -12.78 9.80
C PHE A 205 12.41 -11.48 9.47
N GLY A 206 13.70 -11.39 9.78
CA GLY A 206 14.54 -10.29 9.31
C GLY A 206 15.05 -10.51 7.90
N THR A 207 15.58 -9.47 7.25
CA THR A 207 16.20 -9.60 5.92
C THR A 207 17.26 -10.70 5.81
N PRO A 208 18.11 -11.00 6.83
CA PRO A 208 19.07 -12.09 6.72
C PRO A 208 18.45 -13.49 6.70
N ASP A 209 17.20 -13.66 7.13
CA ASP A 209 16.51 -14.96 7.15
C ASP A 209 16.10 -15.43 5.74
N PHE A 210 16.07 -14.51 4.76
CA PHE A 210 15.69 -14.78 3.39
C PHE A 210 16.89 -15.23 2.55
N LEU A 211 16.84 -16.49 2.11
CA LEU A 211 17.91 -17.15 1.36
C LEU A 211 17.51 -17.42 -0.10
N GLN A 212 18.47 -17.33 -1.01
CA GLN A 212 18.32 -17.81 -2.37
C GLN A 212 19.23 -19.03 -2.59
N TRP A 213 18.61 -20.14 -2.98
CA TRP A 213 19.28 -21.42 -3.27
C TRP A 213 19.57 -21.56 -4.77
N THR A 214 20.75 -22.09 -5.11
CA THR A 214 21.12 -22.44 -6.48
C THR A 214 20.73 -23.89 -6.77
N ASN A 215 19.55 -24.08 -7.39
CA ASN A 215 18.90 -25.39 -7.49
C ASN A 215 19.66 -26.45 -8.30
N GLU A 216 20.62 -26.06 -9.16
CA GLU A 216 21.32 -27.02 -10.02
C GLU A 216 22.46 -27.79 -9.32
N THR A 217 22.95 -27.29 -8.18
CA THR A 217 24.13 -27.87 -7.50
C THR A 217 23.99 -27.94 -5.98
N THR A 218 22.86 -27.54 -5.42
CA THR A 218 22.69 -27.38 -3.98
C THR A 218 21.50 -28.17 -3.47
N TRP A 219 21.73 -28.98 -2.44
CA TRP A 219 20.68 -29.57 -1.62
C TRP A 219 20.50 -28.78 -0.32
N HIS A 220 19.24 -28.62 0.12
CA HIS A 220 18.85 -27.98 1.38
C HIS A 220 17.58 -28.65 1.94
N ALA A 221 17.19 -28.31 3.17
CA ALA A 221 16.07 -28.97 3.88
C ALA A 221 14.68 -28.84 3.20
N GLY A 222 14.53 -27.95 2.22
CA GLY A 222 13.31 -27.84 1.41
C GLY A 222 13.23 -28.89 0.29
N LEU A 223 14.28 -29.68 0.09
CA LEU A 223 14.35 -30.74 -0.90
C LEU A 223 14.19 -32.13 -0.24
N PRO A 224 13.72 -33.15 -1.00
CA PRO A 224 13.47 -34.47 -0.42
C PRO A 224 14.73 -35.15 0.15
N PHE A 225 14.53 -35.87 1.24
CA PHE A 225 15.50 -36.75 1.88
C PHE A 225 14.80 -38.06 2.30
N TYR A 226 15.57 -39.07 2.68
CA TYR A 226 15.07 -40.37 3.13
C TYR A 226 15.92 -40.95 4.25
N THR A 227 15.38 -41.90 4.99
CA THR A 227 16.09 -42.68 6.00
C THR A 227 16.05 -44.16 5.65
N PHE A 228 17.09 -44.91 6.03
CA PHE A 228 17.22 -46.34 5.81
C PHE A 228 17.95 -46.99 7.00
N ARG A 229 17.77 -48.29 7.20
CA ARG A 229 18.33 -49.01 8.35
C ARG A 229 18.45 -50.51 8.11
N GLY A 230 19.40 -51.11 8.80
CA GLY A 230 19.51 -52.55 8.96
C GLY A 230 18.47 -53.11 9.95
N ALA A 231 18.48 -54.42 10.17
CA ALA A 231 17.43 -55.13 10.90
C ALA A 231 17.25 -54.64 12.35
N THR A 232 18.35 -54.20 12.97
CA THR A 232 18.35 -53.71 14.36
C THR A 232 18.53 -52.20 14.47
N GLY A 233 18.74 -51.49 13.36
CA GLY A 233 18.99 -50.06 13.35
C GLY A 233 17.75 -49.22 13.66
N LEU A 234 17.97 -47.98 14.06
CA LEU A 234 16.96 -46.94 14.21
C LEU A 234 17.40 -45.71 13.42
N ALA A 235 16.52 -45.23 12.54
CA ALA A 235 16.74 -44.00 11.79
C ALA A 235 15.44 -43.20 11.84
N SER A 236 15.51 -41.98 12.35
CA SER A 236 14.41 -41.02 12.30
C SER A 236 14.89 -39.74 11.63
N SER A 237 13.96 -39.00 11.06
CA SER A 237 14.24 -37.72 10.43
C SER A 237 13.15 -36.71 10.73
N SER A 238 13.53 -35.44 10.78
CA SER A 238 12.65 -34.31 10.98
C SER A 238 13.29 -33.04 10.41
N VAL A 239 12.57 -31.93 10.46
CA VAL A 239 13.10 -30.60 10.17
C VAL A 239 12.92 -29.72 11.40
N ARG A 240 13.83 -28.77 11.61
CA ARG A 240 13.71 -27.77 12.68
C ARG A 240 14.32 -26.43 12.28
N ASN A 241 13.87 -25.37 12.94
CA ASN A 241 14.47 -24.05 12.83
C ASN A 241 15.77 -23.99 13.65
N VAL A 242 16.83 -23.42 13.10
CA VAL A 242 18.08 -23.15 13.81
C VAL A 242 18.64 -21.79 13.41
N ALA A 243 19.19 -21.06 14.38
CA ALA A 243 20.00 -19.87 14.10
C ALA A 243 21.36 -20.31 13.50
N ILE A 244 21.62 -19.94 12.25
CA ILE A 244 22.85 -20.27 11.52
C ILE A 244 23.43 -19.02 10.87
N ALA A 245 24.63 -18.66 11.31
CA ALA A 245 25.29 -17.39 10.98
C ALA A 245 24.42 -16.18 11.42
N ALA A 246 24.15 -15.24 10.51
CA ALA A 246 23.44 -13.98 10.81
C ALA A 246 21.89 -14.08 10.77
N GLY A 247 21.31 -15.27 10.62
CA GLY A 247 19.85 -15.44 10.52
C GLY A 247 19.38 -16.86 10.88
N ASN A 248 18.08 -17.08 10.80
CA ASN A 248 17.43 -18.37 11.01
C ASN A 248 17.30 -19.15 9.70
N SER A 249 17.38 -20.48 9.80
CA SER A 249 17.18 -21.38 8.65
C SER A 249 16.52 -22.68 9.09
N VAL A 250 15.84 -23.34 8.16
CA VAL A 250 15.33 -24.70 8.35
C VAL A 250 16.43 -25.68 7.99
N VAL A 251 16.70 -26.63 8.89
CA VAL A 251 17.66 -27.71 8.67
C VAL A 251 16.98 -29.06 8.77
N ALA A 252 17.50 -30.04 8.03
CA ALA A 252 17.09 -31.43 8.19
C ALA A 252 17.88 -32.04 9.36
N THR A 253 17.20 -32.79 10.21
CA THR A 253 17.79 -33.46 11.36
C THR A 253 17.54 -34.95 11.30
N PHE A 254 18.55 -35.72 11.68
CA PHE A 254 18.55 -37.17 11.64
C PHE A 254 19.07 -37.71 12.98
N GLU A 255 18.34 -38.65 13.55
CA GLU A 255 18.81 -39.47 14.66
C GLU A 255 19.07 -40.87 14.10
N LEU A 256 20.35 -41.25 14.10
CA LEU A 256 20.84 -42.47 13.46
C LEU A 256 21.53 -43.34 14.50
N ALA A 257 21.03 -44.55 14.73
CA ALA A 257 21.63 -45.54 15.62
C ALA A 257 21.66 -46.91 14.93
N GLY A 258 22.84 -47.38 14.52
CA GLY A 258 22.97 -48.67 13.86
C GLY A 258 22.76 -49.86 14.81
N ASN A 259 22.94 -49.67 16.12
CA ASN A 259 22.86 -50.72 17.14
C ASN A 259 23.81 -51.89 16.85
N PHE A 260 23.31 -53.03 16.38
CA PHE A 260 24.13 -54.17 15.97
C PHE A 260 24.32 -54.25 14.44
N ASP A 261 23.79 -53.28 13.70
CA ASP A 261 23.76 -53.19 12.24
C ASP A 261 24.07 -51.74 11.81
N PHE A 262 23.43 -51.20 10.75
CA PHE A 262 23.57 -49.81 10.31
C PHE A 262 22.27 -48.99 10.40
N ALA A 263 22.41 -47.66 10.45
CA ALA A 263 21.34 -46.70 10.24
C ALA A 263 21.85 -45.54 9.39
N GLY A 264 21.05 -45.05 8.46
CA GLY A 264 21.47 -43.97 7.58
C GLY A 264 20.36 -43.07 7.07
N ALA A 265 20.78 -41.98 6.46
CA ALA A 265 19.93 -41.02 5.78
C ALA A 265 20.53 -40.65 4.43
N GLY A 266 19.70 -40.38 3.43
CA GLY A 266 20.15 -40.00 2.09
C GLY A 266 19.44 -38.77 1.57
N LEU A 267 20.16 -38.02 0.73
CA LEU A 267 19.69 -36.77 0.13
C LEU A 267 19.34 -37.04 -1.33
N LYS A 268 18.16 -36.62 -1.77
CA LYS A 268 17.78 -36.70 -3.19
C LYS A 268 18.18 -35.41 -3.89
N GLY A 269 19.20 -35.49 -4.73
CA GLY A 269 19.69 -34.38 -5.54
C GLY A 269 20.34 -34.88 -6.83
N SER A 270 20.55 -33.98 -7.79
CA SER A 270 21.28 -34.28 -9.03
C SER A 270 22.60 -33.53 -9.02
N PHE A 271 23.65 -34.15 -8.49
CA PHE A 271 24.98 -33.54 -8.39
C PHE A 271 25.86 -34.04 -9.54
N LYS A 272 26.50 -33.13 -10.26
CA LYS A 272 27.43 -33.47 -11.37
C LYS A 272 28.84 -33.80 -10.89
N GLU A 273 29.22 -33.28 -9.73
CA GLU A 273 30.54 -33.43 -9.11
C GLU A 273 30.36 -33.64 -7.60
N VAL A 274 31.46 -33.77 -6.85
CA VAL A 274 31.41 -33.80 -5.37
C VAL A 274 30.68 -32.56 -4.87
N PRO A 275 29.54 -32.72 -4.21
CA PRO A 275 28.72 -31.59 -3.85
C PRO A 275 29.35 -30.89 -2.65
N SER A 276 29.92 -29.71 -2.90
CA SER A 276 30.76 -29.00 -1.94
C SER A 276 30.41 -27.50 -1.92
N PRO A 277 30.47 -26.84 -0.76
CA PRO A 277 30.75 -27.39 0.57
C PRO A 277 29.55 -28.11 1.23
N LEU A 278 29.82 -28.85 2.31
CA LEU A 278 28.81 -29.41 3.23
C LEU A 278 28.76 -28.56 4.50
N THR A 279 27.59 -28.06 4.87
CA THR A 279 27.38 -27.40 6.18
C THR A 279 26.50 -28.25 7.07
N TYR A 280 27.07 -28.74 8.19
CA TYR A 280 26.42 -29.69 9.08
C TYR A 280 26.78 -29.46 10.56
N ALA A 281 25.96 -29.99 11.46
CA ALA A 281 26.26 -30.14 12.87
C ALA A 281 26.10 -31.60 13.26
N LEU A 282 27.06 -32.14 14.02
CA LEU A 282 27.08 -33.54 14.43
C LEU A 282 27.39 -33.63 15.92
N SER A 283 26.54 -34.36 16.65
CA SER A 283 26.70 -34.62 18.08
C SER A 283 26.88 -36.11 18.37
N ASN A 284 27.53 -36.40 19.50
CA ASN A 284 27.79 -37.71 20.08
C ASN A 284 28.86 -38.53 19.34
N ASN A 285 28.58 -38.96 18.11
CA ASN A 285 29.40 -39.96 17.41
C ASN A 285 29.61 -39.57 15.93
N PRO A 286 30.74 -40.00 15.33
CA PRO A 286 31.04 -39.70 13.94
C PRO A 286 30.12 -40.47 12.98
N VAL A 287 29.87 -39.88 11.81
CA VAL A 287 29.03 -40.43 10.75
C VAL A 287 29.85 -40.52 9.47
N GLN A 288 29.68 -41.59 8.70
CA GLN A 288 30.29 -41.72 7.39
C GLN A 288 29.45 -41.01 6.34
N LEU A 289 30.03 -40.03 5.65
CA LEU A 289 29.49 -39.50 4.41
C LEU A 289 29.87 -40.44 3.27
N ARG A 290 28.88 -41.05 2.62
CA ARG A 290 29.04 -41.94 1.48
C ARG A 290 28.54 -41.27 0.21
N LEU A 291 29.34 -41.29 -0.85
CA LEU A 291 28.98 -40.84 -2.19
C LEU A 291 29.04 -42.02 -3.13
N GLN A 292 28.00 -42.23 -3.93
CA GLN A 292 28.03 -43.20 -5.03
C GLN A 292 28.44 -42.49 -6.32
N ASP A 293 29.56 -42.88 -6.92
CA ASP A 293 30.03 -42.29 -8.17
C ASP A 293 29.21 -42.75 -9.39
N GLN A 294 29.51 -42.20 -10.57
CA GLN A 294 28.81 -42.55 -11.80
C GLN A 294 28.95 -44.04 -12.17
N ALA A 295 30.06 -44.68 -11.79
CA ALA A 295 30.31 -46.09 -12.02
C ALA A 295 29.60 -47.00 -10.99
N GLY A 296 28.88 -46.42 -10.03
CA GLY A 296 28.12 -47.12 -9.02
C GLY A 296 28.92 -47.56 -7.80
N TRP A 297 30.18 -47.11 -7.65
CA TRP A 297 31.03 -47.43 -6.50
C TRP A 297 30.80 -46.45 -5.35
N TYR A 298 30.74 -46.95 -4.12
CA TYR A 298 30.61 -46.12 -2.92
C TYR A 298 31.98 -45.69 -2.40
N TRP A 299 32.09 -44.41 -2.11
CA TRP A 299 33.25 -43.76 -1.54
C TRP A 299 32.85 -43.11 -0.23
N GLU A 300 33.63 -43.29 0.83
CA GLU A 300 33.31 -42.82 2.16
C GLU A 300 34.35 -41.83 2.72
N LYS A 301 33.86 -40.88 3.50
CA LYS A 301 34.66 -39.97 4.32
C LYS A 301 34.04 -39.90 5.71
N LEU A 302 34.86 -40.04 6.74
CA LEU A 302 34.39 -39.86 8.12
C LEU A 302 34.16 -38.37 8.41
N LEU A 303 32.95 -38.02 8.84
CA LEU A 303 32.64 -36.66 9.30
C LEU A 303 33.02 -36.51 10.78
N PRO A 304 33.86 -35.53 11.13
CA PRO A 304 34.19 -35.28 12.53
C PRO A 304 32.98 -34.78 13.31
N VAL A 305 32.92 -35.16 14.59
CA VAL A 305 31.94 -34.65 15.55
C VAL A 305 32.21 -33.15 15.79
N THR A 306 31.16 -32.34 15.79
CA THR A 306 31.27 -30.87 15.89
C THR A 306 30.75 -30.33 17.22
N GLY A 307 30.41 -31.20 18.17
CA GLY A 307 29.80 -30.82 19.44
C GLY A 307 28.41 -30.17 19.26
N GLY A 308 27.71 -30.51 18.17
CA GLY A 308 26.41 -29.92 17.82
C GLY A 308 26.48 -28.51 17.24
N GLN A 309 27.68 -27.96 16.99
CA GLN A 309 27.85 -26.68 16.31
C GLN A 309 27.87 -26.86 14.79
N PHE A 310 27.31 -25.89 14.05
CA PHE A 310 27.38 -25.93 12.59
C PHE A 310 28.79 -25.56 12.11
N VAL A 311 29.36 -26.43 11.27
CA VAL A 311 30.63 -26.21 10.59
C VAL A 311 30.43 -26.39 9.09
N THR A 312 31.25 -25.70 8.29
CA THR A 312 31.29 -25.84 6.84
C THR A 312 32.57 -26.54 6.42
N LEU A 313 32.42 -27.67 5.74
CA LEU A 313 33.51 -28.49 5.24
C LEU A 313 33.56 -28.42 3.72
N VAL A 314 34.71 -28.05 3.17
CA VAL A 314 34.98 -28.18 1.73
C VAL A 314 35.32 -29.63 1.47
N LEU A 315 34.57 -30.26 0.57
CA LEU A 315 34.74 -31.65 0.18
C LEU A 315 35.52 -31.74 -1.13
N ALA A 316 36.45 -32.71 -1.19
CA ALA A 316 37.16 -33.09 -2.41
C ALA A 316 37.31 -34.61 -2.51
N TRP A 317 37.31 -35.16 -3.72
CA TRP A 317 37.47 -36.60 -3.96
C TRP A 317 38.72 -37.20 -3.31
N SER A 318 39.81 -36.43 -3.17
CA SER A 318 41.05 -36.88 -2.53
C SER A 318 40.91 -37.21 -1.04
N GLU A 319 39.79 -36.82 -0.42
CA GLU A 319 39.50 -37.07 0.99
C GLU A 319 38.60 -38.28 1.22
N PHE A 320 38.13 -38.91 0.14
CA PHE A 320 37.29 -40.10 0.20
C PHE A 320 38.13 -41.34 -0.05
N GLN A 321 37.82 -42.40 0.69
CA GLN A 321 38.36 -43.74 0.47
C GLN A 321 37.26 -44.66 -0.05
N LEU A 322 37.63 -45.77 -0.70
CA LEU A 322 36.65 -46.74 -1.15
C LEU A 322 35.93 -47.34 0.07
N ALA A 323 34.59 -47.33 0.07
CA ALA A 323 33.82 -47.89 1.17
C ALA A 323 34.02 -49.41 1.26
N ALA A 324 34.06 -49.95 2.48
CA ALA A 324 34.24 -51.39 2.69
C ALA A 324 33.05 -52.21 2.17
N GLU A 325 31.85 -51.63 2.26
CA GLU A 325 30.61 -52.22 1.74
C GLU A 325 30.35 -51.70 0.32
N GLN A 326 30.16 -52.61 -0.63
CA GLN A 326 29.91 -52.26 -2.02
C GLN A 326 28.70 -53.03 -2.56
N THR A 327 27.92 -52.37 -3.41
CA THR A 327 26.86 -53.04 -4.21
C THR A 327 27.36 -53.38 -5.61
N ASN A 328 28.41 -52.73 -6.09
CA ASN A 328 29.06 -53.05 -7.35
C ASN A 328 29.97 -54.29 -7.18
N VAL A 329 29.82 -55.27 -8.08
CA VAL A 329 30.58 -56.53 -8.10
C VAL A 329 31.68 -56.55 -9.17
N GLY A 330 31.92 -55.41 -9.83
CA GLY A 330 32.97 -55.25 -10.85
C GLY A 330 34.40 -55.25 -10.27
N PRO A 331 35.41 -55.04 -11.12
CA PRO A 331 36.79 -54.89 -10.66
C PRO A 331 36.93 -53.63 -9.79
N THR A 332 37.53 -53.80 -8.61
CA THR A 332 37.71 -52.72 -7.63
C THR A 332 38.51 -51.54 -8.21
N PRO A 333 37.97 -50.30 -8.19
CA PRO A 333 38.64 -49.14 -8.72
C PRO A 333 39.69 -48.60 -7.74
N GLY A 334 40.76 -48.01 -8.27
CA GLY A 334 41.77 -47.31 -7.46
C GLY A 334 41.44 -45.84 -7.18
N ILE A 335 40.55 -45.23 -7.96
CA ILE A 335 40.13 -43.82 -7.85
C ILE A 335 38.64 -43.67 -8.18
N PRO A 336 37.96 -42.63 -7.67
CA PRO A 336 36.56 -42.35 -8.01
C PRO A 336 36.36 -42.00 -9.48
N SER A 337 35.18 -42.32 -10.01
CA SER A 337 34.74 -41.75 -11.28
C SER A 337 34.37 -40.28 -11.11
N ILE A 338 35.19 -39.37 -11.65
CA ILE A 338 35.09 -37.92 -11.41
C ILE A 338 34.32 -37.14 -12.51
N ASP A 339 34.14 -37.74 -13.69
CA ASP A 339 33.61 -37.05 -14.88
C ASP A 339 32.08 -37.17 -15.04
N GLY A 340 31.37 -37.64 -14.01
CA GLY A 340 29.93 -37.84 -14.10
C GLY A 340 29.17 -37.79 -12.79
N PRO A 341 27.83 -37.89 -12.88
CA PRO A 341 26.95 -37.54 -11.79
C PRO A 341 27.10 -38.47 -10.59
N ILE A 342 27.02 -37.88 -9.40
CA ILE A 342 26.87 -38.60 -8.15
C ILE A 342 25.47 -39.23 -8.12
N GLN A 343 25.41 -40.55 -7.94
CA GLN A 343 24.17 -41.31 -7.95
C GLN A 343 23.45 -41.29 -6.60
N ALA A 344 24.20 -41.16 -5.50
CA ALA A 344 23.66 -41.12 -4.15
C ALA A 344 24.56 -40.33 -3.20
N VAL A 345 23.96 -39.64 -2.25
CA VAL A 345 24.63 -38.99 -1.12
C VAL A 345 23.99 -39.51 0.16
N GLU A 346 24.77 -40.18 1.00
CA GLU A 346 24.27 -40.88 2.18
C GLU A 346 25.13 -40.59 3.41
N PHE A 347 24.49 -40.64 4.57
CA PHE A 347 25.09 -40.44 5.87
C PHE A 347 24.79 -41.68 6.69
N VAL A 348 25.83 -42.44 7.04
CA VAL A 348 25.70 -43.75 7.70
C VAL A 348 26.35 -43.72 9.06
N ALA A 349 25.56 -44.04 10.10
CA ALA A 349 26.05 -44.24 11.45
C ALA A 349 26.32 -45.74 11.70
N GLY A 350 27.39 -46.00 12.46
CA GLY A 350 27.70 -47.33 12.98
C GLY A 350 26.83 -47.69 14.19
N ARG A 351 27.39 -48.43 15.15
CA ARG A 351 26.63 -48.96 16.29
C ARG A 351 25.99 -47.89 17.18
N ASP A 352 26.70 -46.80 17.44
CA ASP A 352 26.30 -45.78 18.40
C ASP A 352 25.37 -44.73 17.80
N THR A 353 24.56 -44.11 18.66
CA THR A 353 23.61 -43.06 18.26
C THR A 353 24.34 -41.77 17.88
N SER A 354 24.03 -41.25 16.70
CA SER A 354 24.54 -39.99 16.14
C SER A 354 23.38 -39.04 15.87
N LEU A 355 23.53 -37.77 16.26
CA LEU A 355 22.56 -36.72 15.96
C LEU A 355 23.16 -35.77 14.91
N LEU A 356 22.67 -35.89 13.69
CA LEU A 356 23.14 -35.13 12.53
C LEU A 356 22.11 -34.06 12.16
N ALA A 357 22.57 -32.84 11.91
CA ALA A 357 21.78 -31.78 11.30
C ALA A 357 22.50 -31.26 10.06
N ILE A 358 21.79 -31.12 8.94
CA ILE A 358 22.35 -30.66 7.66
C ILE A 358 21.63 -29.38 7.27
N HIS A 359 22.40 -28.32 7.06
CA HIS A 359 21.88 -27.04 6.56
C HIS A 359 21.83 -27.06 5.02
N TYR A 360 22.97 -27.32 4.38
CA TYR A 360 23.05 -27.46 2.93
C TYR A 360 24.25 -28.28 2.50
N LEU A 361 24.20 -28.77 1.27
CA LEU A 361 25.27 -29.49 0.59
C LEU A 361 25.37 -28.98 -0.86
N GLY A 362 26.51 -28.45 -1.25
CA GLY A 362 26.71 -27.76 -2.53
C GLY A 362 26.96 -26.26 -2.33
N ALA A 363 26.65 -25.44 -3.33
CA ALA A 363 26.96 -24.01 -3.29
C ALA A 363 26.26 -23.30 -2.12
N SER A 364 26.98 -22.39 -1.46
CA SER A 364 26.45 -21.62 -0.33
C SER A 364 25.25 -20.75 -0.76
N PRO A 365 24.20 -20.64 0.08
CA PRO A 365 23.06 -19.78 -0.24
C PRO A 365 23.47 -18.31 -0.25
N GLN A 366 22.82 -17.53 -1.10
CA GLN A 366 22.90 -16.07 -1.05
C GLN A 366 21.88 -15.55 -0.04
N ARG A 367 22.17 -14.40 0.60
CA ARG A 367 21.24 -13.72 1.51
C ARG A 367 20.70 -12.46 0.88
N LEU A 368 19.45 -12.13 1.19
CA LEU A 368 18.84 -10.88 0.75
C LEU A 368 19.59 -9.71 1.39
N LEU A 369 20.09 -8.80 0.56
CA LEU A 369 20.79 -7.59 1.00
C LEU A 369 19.89 -6.37 0.79
N PRO A 370 19.53 -5.64 1.87
CA PRO A 370 18.80 -4.38 1.77
C PRO A 370 19.75 -3.19 1.45
N PRO A 371 19.24 -2.05 0.95
CA PRO A 371 17.84 -1.81 0.61
C PRO A 371 17.41 -2.55 -0.66
N VAL A 372 16.17 -3.05 -0.69
CA VAL A 372 15.65 -3.80 -1.84
C VAL A 372 14.14 -3.67 -1.98
N THR A 373 13.66 -3.49 -3.21
CA THR A 373 12.23 -3.40 -3.51
C THR A 373 11.62 -4.77 -3.78
N ILE A 374 10.55 -5.10 -3.07
CA ILE A 374 9.77 -6.33 -3.21
C ILE A 374 8.52 -6.08 -4.07
N LYS A 375 8.33 -6.93 -5.08
CA LYS A 375 7.16 -6.92 -5.98
C LYS A 375 6.14 -8.05 -5.77
N GLY A 376 6.46 -9.00 -4.90
CA GLY A 376 5.57 -10.08 -4.52
C GLY A 376 5.95 -10.74 -3.20
N CYS A 377 4.94 -11.22 -2.47
CA CYS A 377 5.10 -12.00 -1.25
C CYS A 377 4.21 -13.24 -1.37
N SER A 378 4.73 -14.39 -0.95
CA SER A 378 4.02 -15.65 -1.03
C SER A 378 4.20 -16.50 0.21
N ILE A 379 3.17 -17.25 0.58
CA ILE A 379 3.27 -18.35 1.54
C ILE A 379 3.28 -19.66 0.76
N VAL A 380 4.30 -20.48 0.99
CA VAL A 380 4.57 -21.71 0.24
C VAL A 380 4.54 -22.93 1.16
N SER A 381 3.73 -23.93 0.80
CA SER A 381 3.78 -25.26 1.41
C SER A 381 4.29 -26.29 0.40
N ARG A 382 5.15 -27.21 0.90
CA ARG A 382 5.71 -28.34 0.14
C ARG A 382 5.35 -29.70 0.75
N GLU A 383 4.44 -29.72 1.70
CA GLU A 383 4.00 -30.97 2.31
C GLU A 383 3.30 -31.87 1.31
N SER A 384 3.69 -33.14 1.32
CA SER A 384 3.21 -34.14 0.36
C SER A 384 1.88 -34.80 0.78
N ALA A 385 1.63 -34.87 2.09
CA ALA A 385 0.37 -35.34 2.65
C ALA A 385 -0.75 -34.32 2.43
N PHE A 386 -2.01 -34.77 2.51
CA PHE A 386 -3.15 -33.86 2.64
C PHE A 386 -2.96 -33.00 3.90
N HIS A 387 -3.12 -31.69 3.78
CA HIS A 387 -2.99 -30.77 4.91
C HIS A 387 -3.76 -29.47 4.68
N SER A 388 -4.07 -28.78 5.77
CA SER A 388 -4.61 -27.43 5.76
C SER A 388 -3.50 -26.44 6.11
N LEU A 389 -3.28 -25.44 5.25
CA LEU A 389 -2.44 -24.28 5.52
C LEU A 389 -3.33 -23.13 6.02
N LEU A 390 -3.01 -22.58 7.17
CA LEU A 390 -3.69 -21.44 7.78
C LEU A 390 -2.79 -20.21 7.67
N VAL A 391 -3.32 -19.09 7.17
CA VAL A 391 -2.60 -17.82 7.01
C VAL A 391 -3.45 -16.70 7.61
N GLY A 392 -2.86 -15.93 8.53
CA GLY A 392 -3.46 -14.74 9.14
C GLY A 392 -2.83 -13.46 8.63
N ASP A 393 -2.47 -12.58 9.54
CA ASP A 393 -1.76 -11.34 9.20
C ASP A 393 -0.33 -11.66 8.74
N VAL A 394 0.05 -11.12 7.59
CA VAL A 394 1.41 -11.13 7.08
C VAL A 394 1.75 -9.69 6.70
N GLN A 395 2.66 -9.07 7.45
CA GLN A 395 2.90 -7.63 7.37
C GLN A 395 4.38 -7.26 7.45
N LEU A 396 4.73 -6.11 6.89
CA LEU A 396 6.04 -5.48 7.07
C LEU A 396 6.08 -4.64 8.34
N LEU A 397 7.18 -4.76 9.09
CA LEU A 397 7.52 -3.94 10.25
C LEU A 397 8.90 -3.25 10.06
N PRO A 398 9.13 -2.08 10.68
CA PRO A 398 8.12 -1.26 11.34
C PRO A 398 7.11 -0.71 10.33
N SER A 399 5.86 -0.50 10.75
CA SER A 399 4.92 0.25 9.93
C SER A 399 5.28 1.73 10.00
N GLU A 400 5.87 2.29 8.95
CA GLU A 400 6.12 3.74 8.90
C GLU A 400 4.78 4.48 8.79
N GLN A 401 4.41 5.25 9.81
CA GLN A 401 3.21 6.10 9.70
C GLN A 401 3.46 7.20 8.67
N PRO A 402 2.57 7.43 7.70
CA PRO A 402 2.77 8.50 6.73
C PRO A 402 2.82 9.86 7.45
N LYS A 403 3.65 10.77 6.96
CA LYS A 403 3.79 12.11 7.56
C LYS A 403 2.42 12.80 7.60
N TYR A 404 2.18 13.56 8.68
CA TYR A 404 0.96 14.33 8.94
C TYR A 404 -0.32 13.51 9.15
N THR A 405 -0.21 12.22 9.50
CA THR A 405 -1.38 11.37 9.81
C THR A 405 -1.69 11.31 11.31
N PRO A 406 -2.96 11.14 11.72
CA PRO A 406 -4.17 10.93 10.89
C PRO A 406 -4.82 12.19 10.29
N GLY A 407 -4.29 13.39 10.54
CA GLY A 407 -4.94 14.65 10.14
C GLY A 407 -5.05 14.87 8.63
N VAL A 408 -3.97 14.63 7.89
CA VAL A 408 -3.97 14.72 6.43
C VAL A 408 -4.58 13.44 5.85
N THR A 409 -5.51 13.61 4.92
CA THR A 409 -6.23 12.53 4.25
C THR A 409 -5.85 12.46 2.77
N PRO A 410 -5.88 11.27 2.14
CA PRO A 410 -5.70 11.16 0.69
C PRO A 410 -6.89 11.80 -0.05
N HIS A 411 -6.83 11.87 -1.38
CA HIS A 411 -7.97 12.38 -2.15
C HIS A 411 -9.25 11.56 -1.94
N ALA A 412 -9.15 10.23 -2.03
CA ALA A 412 -10.30 9.34 -1.97
C ALA A 412 -10.04 8.08 -1.15
N VAL A 413 -11.15 7.46 -0.72
CA VAL A 413 -11.15 6.14 -0.06
C VAL A 413 -12.14 5.23 -0.77
N SER A 414 -11.73 3.99 -0.99
CA SER A 414 -12.61 2.92 -1.46
C SER A 414 -13.03 2.06 -0.28
N ILE A 415 -14.33 1.82 -0.17
CA ILE A 415 -14.96 1.06 0.91
C ILE A 415 -15.73 -0.09 0.27
N GLN A 416 -15.60 -1.30 0.81
CA GLN A 416 -16.41 -2.44 0.41
C GLN A 416 -16.93 -3.18 1.64
N GLY A 417 -18.25 -3.32 1.75
CA GLY A 417 -18.88 -4.08 2.85
C GLY A 417 -18.39 -3.63 4.24
N GLU A 418 -18.38 -2.32 4.48
CA GLU A 418 -17.90 -1.62 5.69
C GLU A 418 -16.37 -1.57 5.90
N GLN A 419 -15.58 -2.07 4.96
CA GLN A 419 -14.12 -2.10 5.07
C GLN A 419 -13.45 -1.12 4.12
N VAL A 420 -12.49 -0.33 4.61
CA VAL A 420 -11.57 0.40 3.74
C VAL A 420 -10.74 -0.59 2.95
N GLN A 421 -10.93 -0.59 1.64
CA GLN A 421 -10.17 -1.41 0.69
C GLN A 421 -8.84 -0.73 0.34
N ASP A 422 -8.89 0.57 0.09
CA ASP A 422 -7.70 1.33 -0.31
C ASP A 422 -7.87 2.83 -0.04
N TRP A 423 -6.73 3.48 0.21
CA TRP A 423 -6.58 4.93 0.26
C TRP A 423 -5.93 5.38 -1.06
N ARG A 424 -6.64 6.20 -1.82
CA ARG A 424 -6.33 6.46 -3.22
C ARG A 424 -5.84 7.89 -3.47
N SER A 425 -4.88 7.97 -4.38
CA SER A 425 -4.20 9.18 -4.84
C SER A 425 -3.43 9.92 -3.74
N LEU A 426 -2.71 10.97 -4.14
CA LEU A 426 -1.92 11.82 -3.27
C LEU A 426 -2.84 12.67 -2.36
N PRO A 427 -2.40 13.00 -1.13
CA PRO A 427 -2.90 14.16 -0.41
C PRO A 427 -2.70 15.45 -1.21
N ILE A 428 -3.81 16.08 -1.57
CA ILE A 428 -3.82 17.37 -2.28
C ILE A 428 -4.20 18.46 -1.28
N VAL A 429 -3.50 19.59 -1.30
CA VAL A 429 -3.70 20.70 -0.34
C VAL A 429 -5.14 21.21 -0.32
N GLY A 430 -5.76 21.36 -1.50
CA GLY A 430 -7.13 21.85 -1.62
C GLY A 430 -8.21 20.87 -1.18
N ASN A 431 -7.86 19.60 -0.93
CA ASN A 431 -8.80 18.58 -0.44
C ASN A 431 -8.75 18.41 1.09
N GLN A 432 -7.80 19.06 1.76
CA GLN A 432 -7.72 18.97 3.21
C GLN A 432 -8.77 19.89 3.83
N GLN A 433 -9.76 19.30 4.51
CA GLN A 433 -10.85 20.02 5.13
C GLN A 433 -10.59 20.15 6.64
N LEU A 434 -10.13 21.31 7.09
CA LEU A 434 -9.76 21.56 8.48
C LEU A 434 -10.98 21.58 9.42
N ALA A 435 -12.07 22.22 8.99
CA ALA A 435 -13.24 22.43 9.83
C ALA A 435 -13.87 21.13 10.35
N ILE A 436 -13.78 20.04 9.58
CA ILE A 436 -14.35 18.76 10.03
C ILE A 436 -13.61 18.19 11.25
N TRP A 437 -12.30 18.44 11.39
CA TRP A 437 -11.51 18.00 12.53
C TRP A 437 -11.93 18.71 13.82
N SER A 438 -12.23 20.00 13.72
CA SER A 438 -12.85 20.81 14.77
C SER A 438 -14.23 20.29 15.16
N LEU A 439 -15.07 19.98 14.16
CA LEU A 439 -16.43 19.45 14.39
C LEU A 439 -16.43 18.09 15.10
N VAL A 440 -15.39 17.27 14.91
CA VAL A 440 -15.25 15.97 15.58
C VAL A 440 -14.40 16.02 16.85
N GLY A 441 -13.97 17.22 17.28
CA GLY A 441 -13.20 17.43 18.51
C GLY A 441 -11.79 16.84 18.49
N GLN A 442 -11.13 16.80 17.32
CA GLN A 442 -9.78 16.28 17.15
C GLN A 442 -8.79 17.38 16.77
N SER A 443 -8.46 18.25 17.73
CA SER A 443 -7.54 19.38 17.52
C SER A 443 -6.12 18.94 17.12
N GLU A 444 -5.63 17.80 17.63
CA GLU A 444 -4.33 17.25 17.22
C GLU A 444 -4.28 16.92 15.72
N ALA A 445 -5.38 16.40 15.16
CA ALA A 445 -5.49 16.10 13.74
C ALA A 445 -5.57 17.39 12.90
N ALA A 446 -6.27 18.43 13.39
CA ALA A 446 -6.27 19.75 12.75
C ALA A 446 -4.86 20.37 12.71
N GLU A 447 -4.10 20.28 13.81
CA GLU A 447 -2.72 20.79 13.88
C GLU A 447 -1.78 20.11 12.88
N GLN A 448 -1.96 18.80 12.64
CA GLN A 448 -1.20 18.09 11.60
C GLN A 448 -1.52 18.60 10.20
N VAL A 449 -2.77 18.96 9.91
CA VAL A 449 -3.15 19.57 8.63
C VAL A 449 -2.58 20.99 8.51
N TYR A 450 -2.59 21.78 9.58
CA TYR A 450 -1.92 23.09 9.59
C TYR A 450 -0.42 22.96 9.31
N GLN A 451 0.26 22.02 9.96
CA GLN A 451 1.68 21.76 9.70
C GLN A 451 1.91 21.35 8.23
N PHE A 452 1.06 20.50 7.68
CA PHE A 452 1.12 20.09 6.28
C PHE A 452 0.99 21.29 5.32
N LEU A 453 0.01 22.16 5.53
CA LEU A 453 -0.22 23.34 4.69
C LEU A 453 0.90 24.39 4.85
N SER A 454 1.45 24.55 6.06
CA SER A 454 2.62 25.39 6.31
C SER A 454 3.86 24.87 5.57
N ASP A 455 4.15 23.57 5.68
CA ASP A 455 5.25 22.93 4.96
C ASP A 455 5.05 23.03 3.44
N ALA A 456 3.82 22.97 2.95
CA ALA A 456 3.48 23.18 1.54
C ALA A 456 3.79 24.60 1.07
N GLN A 457 3.48 25.65 1.86
CA GLN A 457 3.85 27.03 1.52
C GLN A 457 5.36 27.23 1.51
N ASN A 458 6.05 26.68 2.50
CA ASN A 458 7.50 26.78 2.60
C ASN A 458 8.18 26.08 1.42
N THR A 459 7.65 24.93 0.99
CA THR A 459 8.15 24.20 -0.17
C THR A 459 7.89 24.95 -1.46
N TYR A 460 6.71 25.54 -1.66
CA TYR A 460 6.43 26.38 -2.81
C TYR A 460 7.39 27.57 -2.88
N ALA A 461 7.59 28.27 -1.76
CA ALA A 461 8.50 29.40 -1.68
C ALA A 461 9.95 29.00 -1.97
N LEU A 462 10.41 27.85 -1.47
CA LEU A 462 11.74 27.32 -1.75
C LEU A 462 11.94 27.00 -3.24
N LYS A 463 10.93 26.42 -3.89
CA LYS A 463 11.01 25.98 -5.29
C LYS A 463 10.81 27.11 -6.30
N THR A 464 9.95 28.08 -5.99
CA THR A 464 9.55 29.16 -6.93
C THR A 464 10.12 30.53 -6.60
N GLY A 465 10.55 30.75 -5.36
CA GLY A 465 10.91 32.07 -4.82
C GLY A 465 9.71 32.97 -4.49
N ILE A 466 8.48 32.45 -4.54
CA ILE A 466 7.24 33.19 -4.27
C ILE A 466 6.64 32.70 -2.95
N ASP A 467 6.50 33.59 -1.99
CA ASP A 467 5.85 33.29 -0.71
C ASP A 467 4.32 33.39 -0.82
N GLY A 468 3.59 32.52 -0.11
CA GLY A 468 2.13 32.53 0.00
C GLY A 468 1.42 31.31 -0.61
N PRO A 469 1.64 30.95 -1.89
CA PRO A 469 1.02 29.76 -2.48
C PRO A 469 1.59 28.45 -1.91
N PHE A 470 0.94 27.34 -2.23
CA PHE A 470 1.18 26.00 -1.71
C PHE A 470 1.76 25.07 -2.78
N ALA A 471 2.69 24.19 -2.40
CA ALA A 471 2.99 23.01 -3.21
C ALA A 471 1.75 22.10 -3.21
N PRO A 472 1.25 21.64 -4.38
CA PRO A 472 -0.14 21.23 -4.51
C PRO A 472 -0.45 19.83 -3.94
N ALA A 473 0.52 18.91 -3.92
CA ALA A 473 0.32 17.56 -3.39
C ALA A 473 1.57 17.02 -2.69
N TYR A 474 1.41 15.94 -1.92
CA TYR A 474 2.50 15.29 -1.19
C TYR A 474 2.53 13.78 -1.45
N ILE A 475 3.72 13.24 -1.65
CA ILE A 475 3.94 11.83 -1.95
C ILE A 475 4.10 11.08 -0.64
N TRP A 476 3.10 10.28 -0.27
CA TRP A 476 3.28 9.28 0.78
C TRP A 476 3.96 8.03 0.22
N PRO A 477 4.87 7.39 0.98
CA PRO A 477 5.42 6.08 0.66
C PRO A 477 4.36 5.00 0.93
N ASN A 478 3.33 4.95 0.09
CA ASN A 478 2.21 4.01 0.19
C ASN A 478 2.06 3.18 -1.10
N ARG A 479 1.22 2.14 -1.02
CA ARG A 479 1.00 1.18 -2.11
C ARG A 479 0.50 1.81 -3.42
N SER A 480 -0.23 2.93 -3.34
CA SER A 480 -0.83 3.61 -4.51
C SER A 480 0.17 4.44 -5.33
N ASN A 481 1.30 4.88 -4.75
CA ASN A 481 2.25 5.80 -5.39
C ASN A 481 3.65 5.19 -5.64
N PHE A 482 3.71 3.88 -5.91
CA PHE A 482 4.95 3.10 -6.00
C PHE A 482 6.00 3.54 -7.04
N GLN A 483 5.72 4.53 -7.88
CA GLN A 483 6.66 5.01 -8.91
C GLN A 483 7.40 6.30 -8.51
N GLU A 484 7.05 6.93 -7.39
CA GLU A 484 7.60 8.22 -6.99
C GLU A 484 8.47 8.09 -5.73
N GLU A 485 9.55 8.88 -5.65
CA GLU A 485 10.35 8.98 -4.43
C GLU A 485 9.46 9.55 -3.31
N GLY A 486 9.29 8.80 -2.23
CA GLY A 486 8.32 9.14 -1.18
C GLY A 486 8.78 10.28 -0.26
N ASN A 487 7.83 10.85 0.49
CA ASN A 487 8.01 11.87 1.53
C ASN A 487 8.43 13.27 1.05
N GLU A 488 7.94 13.70 -0.11
CA GLU A 488 8.14 15.07 -0.60
C GLU A 488 6.88 15.67 -1.24
N PHE A 489 6.89 16.99 -1.45
CA PHE A 489 5.82 17.65 -2.21
C PHE A 489 6.06 17.58 -3.72
N THR A 490 4.98 17.46 -4.48
CA THR A 490 5.01 17.31 -5.94
C THR A 490 4.00 18.24 -6.63
N TRP A 491 4.27 18.52 -7.92
CA TRP A 491 3.39 19.22 -8.86
C TRP A 491 2.89 18.30 -9.97
N THR A 492 3.20 17.01 -9.91
CA THR A 492 2.79 16.02 -10.90
C THR A 492 1.88 14.97 -10.28
N ASP A 493 0.83 14.60 -11.01
CA ASP A 493 -0.04 13.48 -10.70
C ASP A 493 -0.55 12.90 -12.03
N THR A 494 -0.80 11.59 -12.09
CA THR A 494 -1.22 10.91 -13.33
C THR A 494 -2.70 11.12 -13.65
N ASN A 495 -3.51 11.49 -12.66
CA ASN A 495 -4.96 11.58 -12.72
C ASN A 495 -5.47 13.03 -12.57
N PHE A 496 -4.68 13.92 -11.96
CA PHE A 496 -5.08 15.30 -11.68
C PHE A 496 -4.14 16.36 -12.26
N ASP A 497 -4.73 17.46 -12.71
CA ASP A 497 -4.01 18.68 -13.01
C ASP A 497 -3.74 19.46 -11.71
N LEU A 498 -2.58 19.18 -11.11
CA LEU A 498 -2.15 19.81 -9.86
C LEU A 498 -1.81 21.30 -10.00
N THR A 499 -1.73 21.82 -11.22
CA THR A 499 -1.48 23.25 -11.44
C THR A 499 -2.73 24.11 -11.25
N TRP A 500 -3.92 23.52 -11.17
CA TRP A 500 -5.18 24.27 -11.06
C TRP A 500 -5.25 25.09 -9.75
N GLY A 501 -5.53 26.39 -9.88
CA GLY A 501 -5.56 27.34 -8.77
C GLY A 501 -6.68 27.10 -7.77
N GLY A 502 -7.70 26.30 -8.12
CA GLY A 502 -8.73 25.87 -7.18
C GLY A 502 -8.15 25.12 -5.99
N TRP A 503 -7.06 24.36 -6.15
CA TRP A 503 -6.40 23.70 -5.03
C TRP A 503 -5.82 24.69 -4.02
N GLN A 504 -5.29 25.81 -4.50
CA GLN A 504 -4.74 26.89 -3.67
C GLN A 504 -5.86 27.60 -2.92
N ALA A 505 -6.90 27.99 -3.66
CA ALA A 505 -8.02 28.75 -3.12
C ALA A 505 -8.80 27.94 -2.06
N LYS A 506 -9.04 26.65 -2.31
CA LYS A 506 -9.69 25.75 -1.34
C LYS A 506 -8.86 25.59 -0.07
N ALA A 507 -7.55 25.41 -0.18
CA ALA A 507 -6.66 25.32 0.98
C ALA A 507 -6.71 26.59 1.84
N ALA A 508 -6.70 27.76 1.19
CA ALA A 508 -6.81 29.06 1.86
C ALA A 508 -8.16 29.24 2.57
N VAL A 509 -9.27 28.88 1.91
CA VAL A 509 -10.62 28.92 2.52
C VAL A 509 -10.71 27.97 3.71
N SER A 510 -10.26 26.73 3.56
CA SER A 510 -10.34 25.74 4.64
C SER A 510 -9.54 26.18 5.87
N THR A 511 -8.34 26.74 5.64
CA THR A 511 -7.50 27.30 6.71
C THR A 511 -8.15 28.49 7.39
N ALA A 512 -8.65 29.45 6.61
CA ALA A 512 -9.30 30.65 7.15
C ALA A 512 -10.58 30.31 7.93
N TYR A 513 -11.36 29.33 7.44
CA TYR A 513 -12.56 28.87 8.12
C TYR A 513 -12.23 28.14 9.42
N GLY A 514 -11.22 27.26 9.42
CA GLY A 514 -10.72 26.64 10.65
C GLY A 514 -10.24 27.68 11.67
N TRP A 515 -9.51 28.70 11.22
CA TRP A 515 -9.08 29.81 12.09
C TRP A 515 -10.27 30.59 12.68
N TYR A 516 -11.32 30.83 11.89
CA TYR A 516 -12.54 31.47 12.39
C TYR A 516 -13.28 30.62 13.43
N LEU A 517 -13.32 29.29 13.26
CA LEU A 517 -13.95 28.38 14.22
C LEU A 517 -13.13 28.26 15.52
N GLU A 518 -11.81 28.30 15.41
CA GLU A 518 -10.87 28.10 16.52
C GLU A 518 -9.79 29.20 16.56
N PRO A 519 -10.14 30.46 16.86
CA PRO A 519 -9.20 31.59 16.77
C PRO A 519 -8.00 31.49 17.72
N ASP A 520 -8.12 30.71 18.78
CA ASP A 520 -7.08 30.53 19.81
C ASP A 520 -6.25 29.24 19.62
N ALA A 521 -6.56 28.38 18.64
CA ALA A 521 -6.04 27.01 18.59
C ALA A 521 -4.68 26.84 17.88
N SER A 522 -4.31 27.72 16.92
CA SER A 522 -3.01 27.61 16.24
C SER A 522 -2.58 28.91 15.55
N GLY A 523 -1.37 29.39 15.85
CA GLY A 523 -0.75 30.51 15.13
C GLY A 523 -0.46 30.17 13.65
N LEU A 524 -0.34 28.88 13.32
CA LEU A 524 -0.15 28.44 11.94
C LEU A 524 -1.33 28.78 11.05
N ALA A 525 -2.57 28.66 11.56
CA ALA A 525 -3.77 28.96 10.77
C ALA A 525 -3.76 30.43 10.29
N GLN A 526 -3.43 31.35 11.21
CA GLN A 526 -3.25 32.76 10.91
C GLN A 526 -2.13 32.98 9.87
N ASP A 527 -0.94 32.42 10.13
CA ASP A 527 0.23 32.62 9.26
C ASP A 527 -0.02 32.12 7.84
N ILE A 528 -0.59 30.92 7.70
CA ILE A 528 -0.90 30.31 6.41
C ILE A 528 -1.88 31.18 5.62
N THR A 529 -3.00 31.54 6.25
CA THR A 529 -4.05 32.34 5.61
C THR A 529 -3.53 33.72 5.23
N LEU A 530 -2.84 34.42 6.13
CA LEU A 530 -2.36 35.78 5.87
C LEU A 530 -1.21 35.82 4.85
N ARG A 531 -0.32 34.83 4.81
CA ARG A 531 0.69 34.72 3.74
C ARG A 531 0.06 34.59 2.36
N PHE A 532 -0.98 33.75 2.22
CA PHE A 532 -1.69 33.58 0.96
C PHE A 532 -2.47 34.86 0.56
N LEU A 533 -3.20 35.48 1.48
CA LEU A 533 -3.91 36.73 1.21
C LEU A 533 -2.93 37.87 0.86
N LYS A 534 -1.77 37.92 1.52
CA LYS A 534 -0.70 38.88 1.21
C LYS A 534 -0.16 38.68 -0.19
N PHE A 535 0.09 37.43 -0.60
CA PHE A 535 0.46 37.10 -1.97
C PHE A 535 -0.57 37.63 -2.97
N LEU A 536 -1.87 37.37 -2.75
CA LEU A 536 -2.93 37.88 -3.62
C LEU A 536 -2.92 39.40 -3.66
N ASP A 537 -2.80 40.06 -2.51
CA ASP A 537 -2.83 41.52 -2.47
C ASP A 537 -1.65 42.18 -3.18
N ASP A 538 -0.44 41.63 -3.02
CA ASP A 538 0.78 42.15 -3.61
C ASP A 538 0.88 41.86 -5.12
N SER A 539 0.32 40.73 -5.58
CA SER A 539 0.50 40.24 -6.96
C SER A 539 -0.71 40.42 -7.87
N TRP A 540 -1.93 40.48 -7.32
CA TRP A 540 -3.16 40.66 -8.09
C TRP A 540 -3.55 42.14 -8.17
N GLY A 541 -3.31 42.74 -9.34
CA GLY A 541 -3.70 44.12 -9.63
C GLY A 541 -5.21 44.33 -9.70
N SER A 542 -5.68 45.52 -9.32
CA SER A 542 -7.10 45.89 -9.39
C SER A 542 -7.62 45.81 -10.83
N GLY A 543 -8.69 45.04 -11.07
CA GLY A 543 -9.28 44.83 -12.41
C GLY A 543 -8.49 43.87 -13.32
N ALA A 544 -7.43 43.25 -12.82
CA ALA A 544 -6.71 42.22 -13.55
C ALA A 544 -7.39 40.85 -13.42
N ILE A 545 -7.12 39.97 -14.39
CA ILE A 545 -7.53 38.57 -14.34
C ILE A 545 -6.80 37.88 -13.17
N ALA A 546 -7.52 37.07 -12.38
CA ALA A 546 -6.99 36.43 -11.18
C ALA A 546 -6.02 35.28 -11.48
N TRP A 547 -5.16 34.91 -10.52
CA TRP A 547 -4.28 33.75 -10.64
C TRP A 547 -5.06 32.44 -10.60
N VAL A 548 -4.92 31.60 -11.63
CA VAL A 548 -5.65 30.33 -11.76
C VAL A 548 -4.76 29.13 -12.07
N ARG A 549 -3.44 29.34 -12.30
CA ARG A 549 -2.47 28.26 -12.46
C ARG A 549 -1.23 28.50 -11.62
N PHE A 550 -0.71 27.44 -10.99
CA PHE A 550 0.43 27.47 -10.09
C PHE A 550 1.35 26.27 -10.38
N SER A 551 2.50 26.51 -11.01
CA SER A 551 3.48 25.47 -11.41
C SER A 551 4.77 25.56 -10.57
N GLU A 552 5.61 24.50 -10.59
CA GLU A 552 6.81 24.40 -9.73
C GLU A 552 7.91 25.44 -10.05
N GLN A 553 8.00 25.91 -11.30
CA GLN A 553 9.12 26.76 -11.76
C GLN A 553 8.67 28.00 -12.53
N GLU A 554 7.37 28.26 -12.57
CA GLU A 554 6.80 29.39 -13.30
C GLU A 554 6.04 30.30 -12.33
N ARG A 555 6.01 31.58 -12.64
CA ARG A 555 5.10 32.49 -11.93
C ARG A 555 3.66 32.03 -12.16
N PRO A 556 2.76 32.24 -11.18
CA PRO A 556 1.35 31.96 -11.37
C PRO A 556 0.82 32.59 -12.66
N VAL A 557 -0.10 31.90 -13.33
CA VAL A 557 -0.70 32.36 -14.59
C VAL A 557 -2.12 32.83 -14.33
N ALA A 558 -2.45 34.00 -14.87
CA ALA A 558 -3.76 34.60 -14.74
C ALA A 558 -4.78 33.93 -15.68
N GLY A 559 -6.03 33.77 -15.24
CA GLY A 559 -7.13 33.26 -16.06
C GLY A 559 -8.53 33.52 -15.47
N GLY A 560 -9.55 33.26 -16.29
CA GLY A 560 -10.92 33.77 -16.08
C GLY A 560 -11.82 33.00 -15.10
N ASP A 561 -11.27 32.18 -14.20
CA ASP A 561 -12.07 31.26 -13.37
C ASP A 561 -12.74 32.01 -12.19
N VAL A 562 -14.04 32.26 -12.32
CA VAL A 562 -14.83 32.98 -11.30
C VAL A 562 -14.98 32.19 -9.99
N ALA A 563 -14.93 30.85 -10.04
CA ALA A 563 -15.06 30.02 -8.85
C ALA A 563 -13.84 30.17 -7.93
N ILE A 564 -12.65 30.22 -8.51
CA ILE A 564 -11.40 30.48 -7.78
C ILE A 564 -11.46 31.84 -7.08
N VAL A 565 -11.97 32.87 -7.75
CA VAL A 565 -12.09 34.21 -7.17
C VAL A 565 -13.14 34.27 -6.05
N ALA A 566 -14.23 33.52 -6.19
CA ALA A 566 -15.22 33.38 -5.14
C ALA A 566 -14.61 32.76 -3.88
N LEU A 567 -13.76 31.75 -4.02
CA LEU A 567 -13.00 31.16 -2.90
C LEU A 567 -12.01 32.18 -2.29
N TYR A 568 -11.34 33.02 -3.09
CA TYR A 568 -10.50 34.11 -2.53
C TYR A 568 -11.33 35.07 -1.67
N ALA A 569 -12.55 35.41 -2.09
CA ALA A 569 -13.47 36.23 -1.29
C ALA A 569 -13.85 35.53 0.03
N GLN A 570 -14.20 34.24 -0.02
CA GLN A 570 -14.55 33.46 1.17
C GLN A 570 -13.38 33.42 2.18
N ALA A 571 -12.15 33.17 1.72
CA ALA A 571 -10.97 33.15 2.58
C ALA A 571 -10.74 34.50 3.26
N ALA A 572 -10.89 35.61 2.53
CA ALA A 572 -10.76 36.95 3.07
C ALA A 572 -11.84 37.28 4.12
N VAL A 573 -13.09 36.84 3.91
CA VAL A 573 -14.18 37.01 4.89
C VAL A 573 -13.86 36.26 6.18
N TYR A 574 -13.55 34.97 6.10
CA TYR A 574 -13.25 34.18 7.31
C TYR A 574 -12.01 34.71 8.04
N ALA A 575 -10.95 35.08 7.33
CA ALA A 575 -9.76 35.70 7.93
C ALA A 575 -10.09 37.01 8.66
N ASN A 576 -10.98 37.84 8.09
CA ASN A 576 -11.41 39.08 8.73
C ASN A 576 -12.23 38.80 10.02
N LEU A 577 -13.15 37.84 9.96
CA LEU A 577 -13.95 37.41 11.11
C LEU A 577 -13.11 36.79 12.23
N ALA A 578 -12.02 36.12 11.87
CA ALA A 578 -11.06 35.54 12.82
C ALA A 578 -10.11 36.59 13.47
N GLY A 579 -10.19 37.86 13.04
CA GLY A 579 -9.35 38.94 13.58
C GLY A 579 -8.06 39.22 12.80
N GLY A 580 -7.98 38.78 11.54
CA GLY A 580 -6.86 39.09 10.66
C GLY A 580 -6.74 40.57 10.29
N ASP A 581 -5.64 40.93 9.61
CA ASP A 581 -5.36 42.30 9.21
C ASP A 581 -6.52 42.87 8.38
N ARG A 582 -7.23 43.85 8.96
CA ARG A 582 -8.42 44.45 8.36
C ARG A 582 -8.16 45.14 7.02
N THR A 583 -6.95 45.67 6.81
CA THR A 583 -6.59 46.35 5.57
C THR A 583 -6.31 45.32 4.48
N LEU A 584 -5.52 44.29 4.79
CA LEU A 584 -5.22 43.20 3.88
C LEU A 584 -6.48 42.43 3.45
N THR A 585 -7.26 41.96 4.43
CA THR A 585 -8.49 41.18 4.19
C THR A 585 -9.51 41.98 3.38
N TYR A 586 -9.69 43.27 3.70
CA TYR A 586 -10.55 44.16 2.92
C TYR A 586 -10.08 44.34 1.47
N ARG A 587 -8.78 44.58 1.24
CA ARG A 587 -8.27 44.79 -0.14
C ARG A 587 -8.48 43.56 -1.02
N VAL A 588 -8.20 42.37 -0.49
CA VAL A 588 -8.46 41.11 -1.22
C VAL A 588 -9.95 40.93 -1.46
N LEU A 589 -10.79 41.12 -0.44
CA LEU A 589 -12.25 41.01 -0.58
C LEU A 589 -12.81 42.00 -1.61
N SER A 590 -12.34 43.25 -1.59
CA SER A 590 -12.73 44.31 -2.52
C SER A 590 -12.37 43.95 -3.97
N LYS A 591 -11.15 43.44 -4.21
CA LYS A 591 -10.69 42.95 -5.52
C LYS A 591 -11.56 41.78 -6.00
N SER A 592 -11.82 40.80 -5.14
CA SER A 592 -12.66 39.65 -5.47
C SER A 592 -14.09 40.05 -5.81
N LEU A 593 -14.72 40.89 -4.99
CA LEU A 593 -16.10 41.34 -5.26
C LEU A 593 -16.19 42.15 -6.54
N ASN A 594 -15.22 43.02 -6.84
CA ASN A 594 -15.18 43.74 -8.11
C ASN A 594 -15.13 42.77 -9.29
N TYR A 595 -14.21 41.81 -9.24
CA TYR A 595 -14.06 40.82 -10.30
C TYR A 595 -15.34 39.99 -10.49
N LEU A 596 -15.94 39.49 -9.41
CA LEU A 596 -17.19 38.73 -9.47
C LEU A 596 -18.34 39.57 -10.04
N LEU A 597 -18.49 40.82 -9.62
CA LEU A 597 -19.54 41.69 -10.12
C LEU A 597 -19.37 42.09 -11.59
N GLU A 598 -18.12 42.15 -12.08
CA GLU A 598 -17.80 42.48 -13.46
C GLU A 598 -17.88 41.27 -14.40
N ASN A 599 -17.61 40.06 -13.90
CA ASN A 599 -17.43 38.86 -14.73
C ASN A 599 -18.46 37.76 -14.49
N ALA A 600 -19.27 37.84 -13.43
CA ALA A 600 -20.42 36.96 -13.26
C ALA A 600 -21.58 37.47 -14.11
N GLU A 601 -21.46 37.35 -15.44
CA GLU A 601 -22.65 37.38 -16.30
C GLU A 601 -23.47 36.14 -15.97
N PHE A 602 -24.43 36.25 -15.03
CA PHE A 602 -25.41 35.19 -14.74
C PHE A 602 -26.46 35.17 -15.86
N PRO A 603 -26.43 34.27 -16.86
CA PRO A 603 -27.47 34.19 -17.85
C PRO A 603 -28.53 33.26 -17.26
N LEU A 604 -29.32 33.76 -16.30
CA LEU A 604 -30.44 33.03 -15.71
C LEU A 604 -31.52 32.67 -16.76
N ALA A 605 -31.43 33.23 -17.97
CA ALA A 605 -32.41 33.05 -19.03
C ALA A 605 -31.97 32.17 -20.21
N ASN A 606 -30.67 31.85 -20.38
CA ASN A 606 -30.13 30.92 -21.39
C ASN A 606 -28.60 30.93 -21.33
N PRO A 607 -27.90 29.89 -20.85
CA PRO A 607 -26.43 29.91 -20.83
C PRO A 607 -25.87 29.72 -22.26
N PRO A 608 -25.21 30.72 -22.86
CA PRO A 608 -24.40 30.50 -24.06
C PRO A 608 -23.00 30.11 -23.58
N GLY A 609 -22.66 28.83 -23.65
CA GLY A 609 -21.37 28.31 -23.18
C GLY A 609 -21.43 27.76 -21.76
N ALA A 610 -20.69 26.68 -21.53
CA ALA A 610 -20.76 25.84 -20.35
C ALA A 610 -20.24 26.55 -19.09
N ILE A 611 -21.08 27.36 -18.44
CA ILE A 611 -20.90 27.68 -17.02
C ILE A 611 -21.23 26.39 -16.25
N THR A 612 -20.28 25.90 -15.49
CA THR A 612 -20.43 24.68 -14.70
C THR A 612 -21.26 24.98 -13.44
N GLY A 613 -22.02 23.99 -12.93
CA GLY A 613 -22.78 24.16 -11.68
C GLY A 613 -21.92 24.56 -10.48
N TYR A 614 -20.63 24.21 -10.52
CA TYR A 614 -19.62 24.57 -9.52
C TYR A 614 -19.33 26.07 -9.47
N GLU A 615 -19.10 26.72 -10.61
CA GLU A 615 -18.81 28.16 -10.69
C GLU A 615 -19.94 29.02 -10.12
N VAL A 616 -21.18 28.62 -10.40
CA VAL A 616 -22.38 29.28 -9.86
C VAL A 616 -22.48 29.07 -8.35
N ALA A 617 -22.25 27.85 -7.85
CA ALA A 617 -22.37 27.52 -6.44
C ALA A 617 -21.37 28.31 -5.57
N GLU A 618 -20.08 28.32 -5.95
CA GLU A 618 -19.04 29.02 -5.18
C GLU A 618 -19.27 30.54 -5.16
N THR A 619 -19.73 31.11 -6.28
CA THR A 619 -20.04 32.54 -6.37
C THR A 619 -21.21 32.91 -5.46
N ILE A 620 -22.31 32.13 -5.49
CA ILE A 620 -23.48 32.36 -4.62
C ILE A 620 -23.06 32.25 -3.16
N GLU A 621 -22.26 31.25 -2.79
CA GLU A 621 -21.79 31.07 -1.42
C GLU A 621 -20.93 32.23 -0.94
N ALA A 622 -19.99 32.71 -1.76
CA ALA A 622 -19.16 33.87 -1.42
C ALA A 622 -20.01 35.12 -1.16
N LEU A 623 -20.99 35.41 -2.03
CA LEU A 623 -21.88 36.56 -1.88
C LEU A 623 -22.79 36.41 -0.67
N ALA A 624 -23.34 35.22 -0.43
CA ALA A 624 -24.16 34.92 0.75
C ALA A 624 -23.37 35.08 2.05
N LEU A 625 -22.12 34.63 2.08
CA LEU A 625 -21.23 34.76 3.23
C LEU A 625 -20.96 36.24 3.56
N VAL A 626 -20.65 37.05 2.56
CA VAL A 626 -20.46 38.51 2.73
C VAL A 626 -21.74 39.16 3.27
N LEU A 627 -22.90 38.85 2.68
CA LEU A 627 -24.18 39.42 3.12
C LEU A 627 -24.53 39.04 4.56
N LYS A 628 -24.33 37.76 4.92
CA LYS A 628 -24.59 37.23 6.26
C LYS A 628 -23.73 37.91 7.32
N HIS A 629 -22.47 38.18 7.01
CA HIS A 629 -21.50 38.68 7.99
C HIS A 629 -21.16 40.17 7.83
N LYS A 630 -21.84 40.91 6.96
CA LYS A 630 -21.51 42.31 6.62
C LYS A 630 -21.35 43.26 7.82
N SER A 631 -22.09 43.03 8.90
CA SER A 631 -22.06 43.83 10.13
C SER A 631 -20.95 43.42 11.10
N GLN A 632 -20.38 42.23 10.93
CA GLN A 632 -19.29 41.68 11.73
C GLN A 632 -17.92 41.89 11.08
N LEU A 633 -17.90 42.15 9.77
CA LEU A 633 -16.68 42.49 9.05
C LEU A 633 -16.06 43.79 9.58
N SER A 634 -14.78 43.73 9.88
CA SER A 634 -13.96 44.86 10.28
C SER A 634 -13.47 45.60 9.04
N TYR A 635 -13.90 46.86 8.89
CA TYR A 635 -13.50 47.72 7.79
C TYR A 635 -12.35 48.65 8.19
N PRO A 636 -11.36 48.87 7.31
CA PRO A 636 -10.36 49.91 7.50
C PRO A 636 -11.02 51.29 7.52
N THR A 637 -10.51 52.19 8.35
CA THR A 637 -10.96 53.59 8.36
C THR A 637 -10.52 54.30 7.08
N PRO A 638 -11.13 55.45 6.69
CA PRO A 638 -10.67 56.22 5.54
C PRO A 638 -9.17 56.59 5.61
N ALA A 639 -8.62 56.73 6.81
CA ALA A 639 -7.19 56.97 7.03
C ALA A 639 -6.31 55.74 6.73
N ASP A 640 -6.85 54.52 6.89
CA ASP A 640 -6.16 53.26 6.66
C ASP A 640 -6.10 52.88 5.15
N LEU A 641 -6.99 53.43 4.32
CA LEU A 641 -7.17 53.03 2.91
C LEU A 641 -6.32 53.84 1.91
N GLY A 642 -5.93 55.07 2.23
CA GLY A 642 -5.49 56.04 1.22
C GLY A 642 -6.56 56.28 0.13
N ASP A 643 -6.30 57.14 -0.85
CA ASP A 643 -7.28 57.59 -1.88
C ASP A 643 -7.80 56.48 -2.84
N LYS A 644 -7.64 55.18 -2.54
CA LYS A 644 -7.77 54.09 -3.53
C LYS A 644 -9.04 53.24 -3.48
N ASP A 645 -9.94 53.34 -2.49
CA ASP A 645 -11.07 52.38 -2.45
C ASP A 645 -12.29 52.81 -1.59
N SER A 646 -12.94 53.92 -1.95
CA SER A 646 -14.02 54.54 -1.16
C SER A 646 -15.45 54.00 -1.40
N ASP A 647 -15.65 52.93 -2.21
CA ASP A 647 -16.99 52.56 -2.71
C ASP A 647 -17.53 51.18 -2.27
N PHE A 648 -17.07 50.64 -1.13
CA PHE A 648 -17.55 49.33 -0.66
C PHE A 648 -19.04 49.29 -0.30
N ALA A 649 -19.59 50.41 0.18
CA ALA A 649 -21.01 50.52 0.48
C ALA A 649 -21.88 50.36 -0.78
N ALA A 650 -21.50 50.94 -1.93
CA ALA A 650 -22.24 50.73 -3.18
C ALA A 650 -22.05 49.32 -3.74
N LYS A 651 -20.88 48.69 -3.51
CA LYS A 651 -20.66 47.27 -3.85
C LYS A 651 -21.62 46.37 -3.07
N LEU A 652 -21.78 46.57 -1.75
CA LEU A 652 -22.74 45.82 -0.93
C LEU A 652 -24.20 46.01 -1.40
N VAL A 653 -24.56 47.22 -1.86
CA VAL A 653 -25.88 47.47 -2.45
C VAL A 653 -26.04 46.66 -3.74
N LYS A 654 -25.05 46.63 -4.63
CA LYS A 654 -25.08 45.78 -5.84
C LYS A 654 -25.20 44.30 -5.49
N VAL A 655 -24.41 43.80 -4.54
CA VAL A 655 -24.50 42.41 -4.06
C VAL A 655 -25.90 42.08 -3.55
N SER A 656 -26.54 42.99 -2.81
CA SER A 656 -27.92 42.77 -2.33
C SER A 656 -28.96 42.69 -3.44
N GLN A 657 -28.71 43.28 -4.62
CA GLN A 657 -29.58 43.17 -5.79
C GLN A 657 -29.55 41.77 -6.41
N PHE A 658 -28.44 41.02 -6.25
CA PHE A 658 -28.33 39.62 -6.65
C PHE A 658 -29.07 38.65 -5.71
N ALA A 659 -29.47 39.09 -4.50
CA ALA A 659 -30.18 38.27 -3.52
C ALA A 659 -31.72 38.26 -3.70
N THR A 660 -32.25 38.95 -4.70
CA THR A 660 -33.67 38.91 -5.11
C THR A 660 -34.00 37.49 -5.65
N PRO A 661 -35.23 36.93 -5.49
CA PRO A 661 -35.46 35.49 -5.59
C PRO A 661 -34.95 34.87 -6.89
N LEU A 662 -33.96 33.99 -6.75
CA LEU A 662 -33.41 33.17 -7.82
C LEU A 662 -34.48 32.18 -8.30
N ASN A 663 -35.16 32.50 -9.40
CA ASN A 663 -35.98 31.53 -10.15
C ASN A 663 -35.05 30.59 -10.92
N LEU A 664 -34.50 29.59 -10.23
CA LEU A 664 -33.66 28.57 -10.86
C LEU A 664 -34.52 27.51 -11.55
N PRO A 665 -34.24 27.16 -12.82
CA PRO A 665 -34.85 25.99 -13.45
C PRO A 665 -34.53 24.72 -12.65
N GLN A 666 -35.49 23.80 -12.50
CA GLN A 666 -35.35 22.53 -11.77
C GLN A 666 -34.11 21.69 -12.14
N GLN A 667 -33.52 21.91 -13.33
CA GLN A 667 -32.32 21.19 -13.78
C GLN A 667 -31.00 21.73 -13.18
N ALA A 668 -30.96 22.95 -12.66
CA ALA A 668 -29.79 23.54 -11.99
C ALA A 668 -29.70 23.17 -10.49
N ALA A 669 -30.71 22.49 -9.95
CA ALA A 669 -30.81 22.17 -8.52
C ALA A 669 -29.87 21.04 -8.06
N TYR A 670 -29.15 20.37 -8.96
CA TYR A 670 -28.29 19.22 -8.64
C TYR A 670 -26.90 19.56 -8.09
N GLY A 671 -26.65 20.81 -7.69
CA GLY A 671 -25.34 21.19 -7.12
C GLY A 671 -25.34 22.46 -6.26
N LEU A 672 -26.51 22.97 -5.86
CA LEU A 672 -26.60 24.20 -5.08
C LEU A 672 -26.69 23.91 -3.58
N ARG A 673 -25.75 24.48 -2.81
CA ARG A 673 -25.69 24.42 -1.33
C ARG A 673 -26.87 25.10 -0.61
N PHE A 674 -27.84 25.68 -1.32
CA PHE A 674 -28.97 26.39 -0.72
C PHE A 674 -30.28 26.14 -1.47
N THR A 675 -31.23 25.52 -0.77
CA THR A 675 -32.67 25.71 -1.00
C THR A 675 -33.24 26.29 0.29
N VAL A 676 -33.07 27.60 0.50
CA VAL A 676 -33.78 28.33 1.56
C VAL A 676 -34.96 29.05 0.92
N PRO A 677 -36.19 28.92 1.43
CA PRO A 677 -37.30 29.76 1.01
C PRO A 677 -37.00 31.22 1.36
N VAL A 678 -36.94 32.08 0.34
CA VAL A 678 -36.60 33.51 0.42
C VAL A 678 -37.61 34.33 1.25
N GLN A 679 -38.67 33.72 1.78
CA GLN A 679 -39.69 34.41 2.58
C GLN A 679 -39.28 34.69 4.04
N GLU A 680 -38.15 34.17 4.52
CA GLU A 680 -37.65 34.39 5.89
C GLU A 680 -36.31 35.17 5.98
N LEU A 681 -35.83 35.73 4.87
CA LEU A 681 -34.80 36.80 4.85
C LEU A 681 -35.47 38.15 4.65
#